data_AF-A0A2N2INQ5-F1
#
_entry.id   AF-A0A2N2INQ5-F1
#
_cell.length_a   1.000
_cell.length_b   1.000
_cell.length_c   1.000
_cell.angle_alpha   90.00
_cell.angle_beta   90.00
_cell.angle_gamma   90.00
#
_symmetry.space_group_name_H-M   'P 1'
#
loop_
_entity.id
_entity.type
_entity.pdbx_description
1 polymer ?
#
loop_
_entity_poly.entity_id
_entity_poly.type
_entity_poly.pdbx_seq_one_letter_code
_entity_poly.pdbx_strand_id
1 'polypeptide(L)'
;MCPPKGASARSSRLPDTTRGFVRSSREPSTHPQVTRMTTLTDPLHLIGTVLADKYEVQALAGEGGFSVVYRAKHLAWDQTVALKFLRTVEAAKDTERHALLEAFVREGKLMIELSTATTAVVQARDVGTFCPRHGETIPYLVLEWLEGSALDDTLEAEARAGEPARSLGQVIACMDAPAEALALAHRRGIVHRDIKPSNIFLVRSEDPTSPTVKLLDFGIAKVMSPDMDRSQALQHTTLSLRALSPTHAAPEQFRRSYGATGPWTDVYAFALVLVEMLRGGLPALDGEDPVALGMASCDPTRRPTPRSFGALVSDDVEAVFAKALAIRPVDRYADMGDFWSSLRAAAGVAYEGPSSAPRVSAASARTRPASSALSIPETVAHAPQSGAVSETMLGGALLEEPGTQVARTRTKRLSLLVTAVSALTVGLLAVGIGVGANRAGPVPALESPDGPSSTSATSAAVVEPSCPPGMAYVPGRSFFRGSNEAGHELWAPAHKVRLAPFCVDVHEVTAAEYKSCSDVGECLRPAPVPFWPRSETIGEKEHTRSLEAHGALCTFGKPGLERHPINCITWDQAAQYCKHLDKRLPTEAEWEFAARGSDGRAYPWGDDLPDEKHMNACGTECTSWQKARGVRAGPRMYDKDDGFAGTAPVGSFPAGVTMFGLHDMIGNVFEWTGDYMAGYGAADLADPTGPDQGTRRVIRGGAFNGGHPLWVNPAFRFAMVPETRSHGIGFRCASRPSDARGTGDSHPAG
;
A
#
# COMPACT_ATOMS: atom_id res chain seq x y z
N MET A 1 6.05 3.41 -38.25
CA MET A 1 6.60 4.37 -39.23
C MET A 1 5.58 4.58 -40.33
N CYS A 2 5.02 5.79 -40.49
CA CYS A 2 4.08 6.13 -41.56
C CYS A 2 4.70 7.16 -42.52
N PRO A 3 4.39 7.11 -43.83
CA PRO A 3 4.89 8.08 -44.82
C PRO A 3 4.05 9.37 -44.88
N PRO A 4 4.59 10.48 -45.42
CA PRO A 4 3.93 11.78 -45.42
C PRO A 4 2.94 12.01 -46.58
N LYS A 5 2.08 13.00 -46.34
CA LYS A 5 0.86 13.41 -47.05
C LYS A 5 1.09 14.02 -48.45
N GLY A 6 0.13 13.77 -49.34
CA GLY A 6 -0.13 14.53 -50.57
C GLY A 6 -1.46 15.28 -50.52
N ALA A 7 -1.53 16.43 -51.19
CA ALA A 7 -2.46 17.54 -50.95
C ALA A 7 -3.76 17.55 -51.79
N SER A 8 -4.75 18.29 -51.26
CA SER A 8 -5.72 19.20 -51.92
C SER A 8 -6.66 18.69 -53.02
N ALA A 9 -7.99 18.88 -52.84
CA ALA A 9 -8.80 19.73 -53.74
C ALA A 9 -10.24 20.00 -53.21
N ARG A 10 -10.82 21.07 -53.76
CA ARG A 10 -11.95 21.89 -53.33
C ARG A 10 -13.36 21.32 -53.58
N SER A 11 -14.25 21.65 -52.64
CA SER A 11 -15.64 22.14 -52.77
C SER A 11 -16.25 22.33 -54.17
N SER A 12 -17.45 21.77 -54.37
CA SER A 12 -18.54 22.39 -55.13
C SER A 12 -19.91 22.03 -54.52
N ARG A 13 -20.84 22.99 -54.56
CA ARG A 13 -22.11 23.03 -53.83
C ARG A 13 -23.25 23.22 -54.85
N LEU A 14 -24.43 22.65 -54.52
CA LEU A 14 -25.81 23.02 -54.93
C LEU A 14 -26.34 22.51 -56.31
N PRO A 15 -27.68 22.48 -56.54
CA PRO A 15 -28.83 22.41 -55.61
C PRO A 15 -29.93 21.38 -56.00
N ASP A 16 -30.85 21.17 -55.06
CA ASP A 16 -32.08 20.38 -55.15
C ASP A 16 -33.28 21.26 -55.58
N THR A 17 -34.21 20.70 -56.36
CA THR A 17 -35.38 21.39 -56.90
C THR A 17 -36.69 20.65 -56.61
N THR A 18 -37.61 21.39 -55.97
CA THR A 18 -39.07 21.45 -56.18
C THR A 18 -40.03 20.33 -55.76
N ARG A 19 -40.72 20.59 -54.62
CA ARG A 19 -42.19 20.72 -54.38
C ARG A 19 -43.22 20.02 -55.31
N GLY A 20 -44.20 19.37 -54.67
CA GLY A 20 -45.64 19.69 -54.90
C GLY A 20 -46.72 18.60 -54.71
N PHE A 21 -47.62 18.82 -53.72
CA PHE A 21 -49.07 18.46 -53.61
C PHE A 21 -49.52 16.97 -53.59
N VAL A 22 -50.18 16.37 -52.58
CA VAL A 22 -51.34 16.62 -51.65
C VAL A 22 -52.76 16.32 -52.22
N ARG A 23 -53.37 15.22 -51.74
CA ARG A 23 -54.76 15.05 -51.18
C ARG A 23 -55.04 13.55 -50.94
N SER A 24 -55.26 13.03 -49.72
CA SER A 24 -56.39 13.15 -48.77
C SER A 24 -57.32 11.92 -48.81
N SER A 25 -57.29 11.09 -47.77
CA SER A 25 -58.41 10.25 -47.29
C SER A 25 -58.13 9.85 -45.84
N ARG A 26 -59.08 10.12 -44.94
CA ARG A 26 -59.03 9.93 -43.48
C ARG A 26 -59.29 8.46 -43.11
N GLU A 27 -58.68 7.97 -42.03
CA GLU A 27 -59.31 7.21 -40.93
C GLU A 27 -58.29 6.81 -39.83
N PRO A 28 -58.72 6.35 -38.62
CA PRO A 28 -58.24 6.89 -37.34
C PRO A 28 -57.04 6.16 -36.72
N SER A 29 -56.37 6.95 -35.89
CA SER A 29 -55.26 6.64 -34.98
C SER A 29 -55.40 5.32 -34.20
N THR A 30 -54.50 4.38 -34.47
CA THR A 30 -53.95 3.45 -33.48
C THR A 30 -52.43 3.41 -33.69
N HIS A 31 -51.70 4.20 -32.90
CA HIS A 31 -50.24 4.08 -32.86
C HIS A 31 -49.89 2.80 -32.07
N PRO A 32 -49.25 1.79 -32.67
CA PRO A 32 -48.35 0.96 -31.88
C PRO A 32 -47.26 1.89 -31.38
N GLN A 33 -47.00 1.90 -30.07
CA GLN A 33 -45.84 2.58 -29.53
C GLN A 33 -44.61 1.95 -30.18
N VAL A 34 -44.07 2.64 -31.18
CA VAL A 34 -42.73 2.43 -31.68
C VAL A 34 -41.84 2.73 -30.48
N THR A 35 -41.38 1.66 -29.84
CA THR A 35 -40.30 1.69 -28.86
C THR A 35 -39.20 2.55 -29.48
N ARG A 36 -38.88 3.67 -28.84
CA ARG A 36 -37.74 4.51 -29.22
C ARG A 36 -36.52 3.57 -29.31
N MET A 37 -36.13 3.18 -30.51
CA MET A 37 -34.77 2.76 -30.78
C MET A 37 -33.95 4.03 -30.54
N THR A 38 -33.40 4.14 -29.34
CA THR A 38 -32.23 4.97 -29.09
C THR A 38 -31.22 4.58 -30.14
N THR A 39 -30.97 5.47 -31.10
CA THR A 39 -29.85 5.34 -32.03
C THR A 39 -28.59 5.24 -31.17
N LEU A 40 -28.06 4.03 -31.00
CA LEU A 40 -26.76 3.84 -30.38
C LEU A 40 -25.76 4.62 -31.24
N THR A 41 -25.27 5.73 -30.70
CA THR A 41 -24.26 6.55 -31.33
C THR A 41 -23.02 5.67 -31.49
N ASP A 42 -22.57 5.37 -32.71
CA ASP A 42 -21.33 4.63 -32.97
C ASP A 42 -20.13 5.54 -32.64
N PRO A 43 -19.50 5.42 -31.45
CA PRO A 43 -18.61 6.48 -30.95
C PRO A 43 -17.29 6.56 -31.73
N LEU A 44 -16.86 5.44 -32.32
CA LEU A 44 -15.63 5.36 -33.12
C LEU A 44 -15.91 5.31 -34.63
N HIS A 45 -17.18 5.39 -35.04
CA HIS A 45 -17.61 5.30 -36.45
C HIS A 45 -17.06 4.06 -37.18
N LEU A 46 -17.06 2.92 -36.49
CA LEU A 46 -16.49 1.66 -36.98
C LEU A 46 -17.53 0.73 -37.62
N ILE A 47 -18.83 0.90 -37.36
CA ILE A 47 -19.86 -0.01 -37.85
C ILE A 47 -19.88 0.00 -39.39
N GLY A 48 -19.86 -1.20 -39.98
CA GLY A 48 -19.80 -1.41 -41.43
C GLY A 48 -18.40 -1.28 -42.02
N THR A 49 -17.36 -1.05 -41.20
CA THR A 49 -15.96 -1.03 -41.65
C THR A 49 -15.28 -2.39 -41.48
N VAL A 50 -14.21 -2.62 -42.23
CA VAL A 50 -13.32 -3.77 -42.03
C VAL A 50 -12.03 -3.29 -41.39
N LEU A 51 -11.77 -3.74 -40.17
CA LEU A 51 -10.59 -3.40 -39.40
C LEU A 51 -9.45 -4.40 -39.67
N ALA A 52 -8.24 -3.86 -39.88
CA ALA A 52 -7.01 -4.62 -40.11
C ALA A 52 -7.14 -5.70 -41.21
N ASP A 53 -8.00 -5.45 -42.20
CA ASP A 53 -8.35 -6.38 -43.29
C ASP A 53 -8.86 -7.76 -42.82
N LYS A 54 -9.30 -7.87 -41.56
CA LYS A 54 -9.66 -9.15 -40.92
C LYS A 54 -11.03 -9.13 -40.25
N TYR A 55 -11.44 -7.99 -39.69
CA TYR A 55 -12.60 -7.93 -38.80
C TYR A 55 -13.68 -6.99 -39.35
N GLU A 56 -14.78 -7.54 -39.82
CA GLU A 56 -15.96 -6.75 -40.21
C GLU A 56 -16.75 -6.34 -38.96
N VAL A 57 -16.81 -5.05 -38.67
CA VAL A 57 -17.48 -4.52 -37.47
C VAL A 57 -18.98 -4.40 -37.74
N GLN A 58 -19.80 -5.12 -36.97
CA GLN A 58 -21.22 -5.30 -37.27
C GLN A 58 -22.14 -4.44 -36.40
N ALA A 59 -21.86 -4.35 -35.10
CA ALA A 59 -22.72 -3.62 -34.16
C ALA A 59 -21.96 -3.19 -32.91
N LEU A 60 -22.43 -2.12 -32.26
CA LEU A 60 -21.99 -1.76 -30.91
C LEU A 60 -22.59 -2.76 -29.91
N ALA A 61 -21.74 -3.39 -29.09
CA ALA A 61 -22.14 -4.38 -28.08
C ALA A 61 -22.25 -3.76 -26.68
N GLY A 62 -21.40 -2.79 -26.36
CA GLY A 62 -21.44 -2.12 -25.06
C GLY A 62 -20.51 -0.90 -25.00
N GLU A 63 -20.86 0.04 -24.13
CA GLU A 63 -20.08 1.23 -23.82
C GLU A 63 -19.86 1.32 -22.31
N GLY A 64 -18.61 1.40 -21.89
CA GLY A 64 -18.21 1.65 -20.51
C GLY A 64 -17.36 2.91 -20.38
N GLY A 65 -17.06 3.33 -19.15
CA GLY A 65 -16.34 4.58 -18.88
C GLY A 65 -14.96 4.72 -19.54
N PHE A 66 -14.28 3.61 -19.85
CA PHE A 66 -12.94 3.60 -20.46
C PHE A 66 -12.83 2.77 -21.74
N SER A 67 -13.91 2.10 -22.17
CA SER A 67 -13.85 1.20 -23.33
C SER A 67 -15.14 1.16 -24.13
N VAL A 68 -15.00 0.84 -25.41
CA VAL A 68 -16.11 0.59 -26.33
C VAL A 68 -15.95 -0.82 -26.88
N VAL A 69 -17.00 -1.63 -26.81
CA VAL A 69 -16.99 -3.01 -27.29
C VAL A 69 -17.90 -3.13 -28.51
N TYR A 70 -17.36 -3.64 -29.60
CA TYR A 70 -18.11 -3.94 -30.82
C TYR A 70 -18.20 -5.44 -31.06
N ARG A 71 -19.33 -5.89 -31.59
CA ARG A 71 -19.47 -7.20 -32.21
C ARG A 71 -18.89 -7.12 -33.62
N ALA A 72 -18.01 -8.06 -33.96
CA ALA A 72 -17.40 -8.14 -35.27
C ALA A 72 -17.33 -9.59 -35.78
N LYS A 73 -17.10 -9.75 -37.08
CA LYS A 73 -16.90 -11.03 -37.73
C LYS A 73 -15.49 -11.13 -38.26
N HIS A 74 -14.74 -12.15 -37.84
CA HIS A 74 -13.42 -12.47 -38.39
C HIS A 74 -13.59 -13.14 -39.76
N LEU A 75 -13.22 -12.43 -40.83
CA LEU A 75 -13.54 -12.79 -42.22
C LEU A 75 -12.88 -14.10 -42.68
N ALA A 76 -11.65 -14.39 -42.24
CA ALA A 76 -10.95 -15.59 -42.71
C ALA A 76 -11.38 -16.89 -42.01
N TRP A 77 -12.03 -16.79 -40.83
CA TRP A 77 -12.46 -17.95 -40.04
C TRP A 77 -13.98 -18.04 -39.88
N ASP A 78 -14.71 -17.05 -40.41
CA ASP A 78 -16.16 -16.94 -40.31
C ASP A 78 -16.69 -16.95 -38.85
N GLN A 79 -15.88 -16.47 -37.89
CA GLN A 79 -16.24 -16.49 -36.47
C GLN A 79 -16.62 -15.12 -35.94
N THR A 80 -17.61 -15.07 -35.04
CA THR A 80 -17.98 -13.86 -34.31
C THR A 80 -16.96 -13.60 -33.19
N VAL A 81 -16.54 -12.34 -33.04
CA VAL A 81 -15.58 -11.88 -32.02
C VAL A 81 -16.07 -10.58 -31.38
N ALA A 82 -15.58 -10.30 -30.18
CA ALA A 82 -15.75 -9.00 -29.55
C ALA A 82 -14.46 -8.16 -29.74
N LEU A 83 -14.61 -6.92 -30.20
CA LEU A 83 -13.51 -5.96 -30.33
C LEU A 83 -13.65 -4.91 -29.23
N LYS A 84 -12.74 -4.94 -28.25
CA LYS A 84 -12.73 -4.00 -27.12
C LYS A 84 -11.67 -2.92 -27.36
N PHE A 85 -12.12 -1.69 -27.59
CA PHE A 85 -11.28 -0.51 -27.78
C PHE A 85 -11.17 0.27 -26.47
N LEU A 86 -9.97 0.77 -26.14
CA LEU A 86 -9.82 1.74 -25.05
C LEU A 86 -10.04 3.15 -25.57
N ARG A 87 -10.87 3.95 -24.90
CA ARG A 87 -10.97 5.37 -25.24
C ARG A 87 -9.67 6.08 -24.84
N THR A 88 -9.06 6.81 -25.76
CA THR A 88 -7.98 7.74 -25.42
C THR A 88 -8.55 8.93 -24.66
N VAL A 89 -7.88 9.34 -23.58
CA VAL A 89 -8.23 10.54 -22.83
C VAL A 89 -7.78 11.73 -23.67
N GLU A 90 -8.71 12.50 -24.24
CA GLU A 90 -8.46 13.67 -25.11
C GLU A 90 -7.61 14.80 -24.47
N ALA A 91 -7.14 14.62 -23.23
CA ALA A 91 -6.37 15.59 -22.44
C ALA A 91 -4.97 15.11 -21.99
N ALA A 92 -4.54 13.90 -22.35
CA ALA A 92 -3.25 13.35 -21.90
C ALA A 92 -2.06 13.87 -22.73
N LYS A 93 -0.91 14.10 -22.09
CA LYS A 93 0.34 14.47 -22.80
C LYS A 93 0.84 13.28 -23.64
N ASP A 94 1.57 13.54 -24.73
CA ASP A 94 2.07 12.48 -25.65
C ASP A 94 2.87 11.36 -24.95
N THR A 95 3.56 11.69 -23.85
CA THR A 95 4.32 10.75 -23.00
C THR A 95 3.41 9.83 -22.18
N GLU A 96 2.34 10.36 -21.60
CA GLU A 96 1.35 9.59 -20.82
C GLU A 96 0.57 8.64 -21.73
N ARG A 97 0.30 9.06 -22.97
CA ARG A 97 -0.37 8.24 -23.99
C ARG A 97 0.47 7.03 -24.41
N HIS A 98 1.78 7.20 -24.61
CA HIS A 98 2.67 6.08 -24.92
C HIS A 98 2.76 5.08 -23.77
N ALA A 99 2.85 5.56 -22.52
CA ALA A 99 2.85 4.68 -21.34
C ALA A 99 1.54 3.88 -21.20
N LEU A 100 0.39 4.51 -21.47
CA LEU A 100 -0.92 3.86 -21.48
C LEU A 100 -1.00 2.74 -22.53
N LEU A 101 -0.50 2.99 -23.74
CA LEU A 101 -0.43 2.02 -24.82
C LEU A 101 0.48 0.83 -24.48
N GLU A 102 1.69 1.08 -23.95
CA GLU A 102 2.62 0.00 -23.59
C GLU A 102 2.08 -0.88 -22.47
N ALA A 103 1.43 -0.29 -21.48
CA ALA A 103 0.86 -1.04 -20.38
C ALA A 103 -0.41 -1.80 -20.79
N PHE A 104 -1.24 -1.26 -21.69
CA PHE A 104 -2.33 -2.02 -22.31
C PHE A 104 -1.83 -3.25 -23.07
N VAL A 105 -0.78 -3.10 -23.88
CA VAL A 105 -0.18 -4.23 -24.60
C VAL A 105 0.39 -5.26 -23.63
N ARG A 106 1.01 -4.82 -22.52
CA ARG A 106 1.53 -5.71 -21.46
C ARG A 106 0.40 -6.49 -20.79
N GLU A 107 -0.72 -5.85 -20.53
CA GLU A 107 -1.88 -6.46 -19.90
C GLU A 107 -2.63 -7.40 -20.86
N GLY A 108 -2.76 -7.02 -22.13
CA GLY A 108 -3.26 -7.92 -23.18
C GLY A 108 -2.46 -9.23 -23.27
N LYS A 109 -1.13 -9.16 -23.11
CA LYS A 109 -0.27 -10.36 -23.05
C LYS A 109 -0.56 -11.23 -21.82
N LEU A 110 -0.73 -10.62 -20.65
CA LEU A 110 -1.09 -11.33 -19.42
C LEU A 110 -2.47 -11.99 -19.53
N MET A 111 -3.43 -11.31 -20.15
CA MET A 111 -4.77 -11.84 -20.41
C MET A 111 -4.71 -13.08 -21.31
N ILE A 112 -3.92 -13.04 -22.40
CA ILE A 112 -3.73 -14.19 -23.28
C ILE A 112 -3.12 -15.36 -22.51
N GLU A 113 -2.09 -15.11 -21.68
CA GLU A 113 -1.47 -16.17 -20.86
C GLU A 113 -2.48 -16.81 -19.89
N LEU A 114 -3.26 -15.99 -19.17
CA LEU A 114 -4.27 -16.50 -18.24
C LEU A 114 -5.40 -17.23 -18.95
N SER A 115 -5.91 -16.71 -20.07
CA SER A 115 -7.02 -17.31 -20.80
C SER A 115 -6.64 -18.67 -21.39
N THR A 116 -5.38 -18.86 -21.81
CA THR A 116 -4.92 -20.19 -22.24
C THR A 116 -4.82 -21.21 -21.11
N ALA A 117 -4.70 -20.76 -19.85
CA ALA A 117 -4.55 -21.63 -18.71
C ALA A 117 -5.87 -22.06 -18.05
N THR A 118 -6.97 -21.35 -18.32
CA THR A 118 -8.32 -21.67 -17.80
C THR A 118 -9.42 -21.18 -18.72
N THR A 119 -10.46 -22.01 -18.90
CA THR A 119 -11.64 -21.68 -19.72
C THR A 119 -12.60 -20.71 -19.03
N ALA A 120 -12.46 -20.52 -17.71
CA ALA A 120 -13.26 -19.62 -16.89
C ALA A 120 -12.86 -18.14 -17.03
N VAL A 121 -11.86 -17.83 -17.87
CA VAL A 121 -11.51 -16.47 -18.27
C VAL A 121 -11.85 -16.29 -19.75
N VAL A 122 -12.35 -15.11 -20.11
CA VAL A 122 -12.64 -14.77 -21.51
C VAL A 122 -11.38 -14.94 -22.37
N GLN A 123 -11.54 -15.62 -23.50
CA GLN A 123 -10.40 -15.94 -24.37
C GLN A 123 -9.97 -14.73 -25.19
N ALA A 124 -8.74 -14.26 -24.97
CA ALA A 124 -8.10 -13.25 -25.80
C ALA A 124 -7.43 -13.92 -27.00
N ARG A 125 -7.65 -13.37 -28.21
CA ARG A 125 -7.22 -13.96 -29.48
C ARG A 125 -6.14 -13.15 -30.19
N ASP A 126 -6.23 -11.83 -30.11
CA ASP A 126 -5.33 -10.90 -30.83
C ASP A 126 -5.34 -9.52 -30.14
N VAL A 127 -4.32 -8.71 -30.42
CA VAL A 127 -4.21 -7.32 -29.97
C VAL A 127 -3.75 -6.44 -31.12
N GLY A 128 -4.35 -5.27 -31.27
CA GLY A 128 -4.03 -4.36 -32.37
C GLY A 128 -4.19 -2.89 -32.01
N THR A 129 -3.92 -2.05 -33.01
CA THR A 129 -4.09 -0.60 -32.92
C THR A 129 -4.85 -0.08 -34.13
N PHE A 130 -5.76 0.86 -33.91
CA PHE A 130 -6.59 1.50 -34.92
C PHE A 130 -6.30 3.01 -34.94
N CYS A 131 -6.16 3.60 -36.13
CA CYS A 131 -6.03 5.04 -36.30
C CYS A 131 -7.27 5.59 -37.04
N PRO A 132 -8.12 6.39 -36.39
CA PRO A 132 -9.20 7.10 -37.08
C PRO A 132 -8.64 8.05 -38.14
N ARG A 133 -9.42 8.35 -39.20
CA ARG A 133 -8.99 9.21 -40.33
C ARG A 133 -8.46 10.60 -39.91
N HIS A 134 -8.84 11.08 -38.73
CA HIS A 134 -8.34 12.31 -38.10
C HIS A 134 -8.21 12.16 -36.57
N GLY A 135 -7.65 11.04 -36.10
CA GLY A 135 -7.59 10.75 -34.66
C GLY A 135 -6.29 10.10 -34.20
N GLU A 136 -6.19 9.96 -32.88
CA GLU A 136 -5.08 9.31 -32.20
C GLU A 136 -5.10 7.79 -32.39
N THR A 137 -3.98 7.12 -32.16
CA THR A 137 -3.92 5.65 -32.18
C THR A 137 -4.66 5.07 -30.98
N ILE A 138 -5.69 4.27 -31.26
CA ILE A 138 -6.57 3.61 -30.30
C ILE A 138 -6.21 2.13 -30.24
N PRO A 139 -5.79 1.58 -29.10
CA PRO A 139 -5.51 0.16 -29.00
C PRO A 139 -6.82 -0.64 -28.84
N TYR A 140 -6.84 -1.87 -29.36
CA TYR A 140 -7.97 -2.77 -29.22
C TYR A 140 -7.55 -4.21 -28.94
N LEU A 141 -8.39 -4.93 -28.20
CA LEU A 141 -8.27 -6.37 -27.95
C LEU A 141 -9.36 -7.12 -28.73
N VAL A 142 -8.98 -8.28 -29.26
CA VAL A 142 -9.89 -9.22 -29.90
C VAL A 142 -10.17 -10.34 -28.93
N LEU A 143 -11.42 -10.45 -28.50
CA LEU A 143 -11.89 -11.44 -27.53
C LEU A 143 -12.88 -12.40 -28.20
N GLU A 144 -13.06 -13.58 -27.61
CA GLU A 144 -14.21 -14.42 -27.97
C GLU A 144 -15.53 -13.66 -27.75
N TRP A 145 -16.50 -13.89 -28.63
CA TRP A 145 -17.85 -13.41 -28.41
C TRP A 145 -18.58 -14.37 -27.48
N LEU A 146 -19.18 -13.85 -26.40
CA LEU A 146 -19.96 -14.62 -25.44
C LEU A 146 -21.45 -14.33 -25.61
N GLU A 147 -22.23 -15.39 -25.68
CA GLU A 147 -23.69 -15.33 -25.73
C GLU A 147 -24.23 -15.54 -24.32
N GLY A 148 -24.87 -14.53 -23.72
CA GLY A 148 -25.31 -14.59 -22.32
C GLY A 148 -25.55 -13.21 -21.71
N SER A 149 -25.45 -13.10 -20.40
CA SER A 149 -25.63 -11.85 -19.64
C SER A 149 -24.57 -11.70 -18.53
N ALA A 150 -24.28 -10.47 -18.15
CA ALA A 150 -23.48 -10.19 -16.97
C ALA A 150 -24.27 -10.54 -15.69
N LEU A 151 -23.55 -10.77 -14.58
CA LEU A 151 -24.15 -11.21 -13.32
C LEU A 151 -25.05 -10.14 -12.71
N ASP A 152 -24.72 -8.85 -12.84
CA ASP A 152 -25.58 -7.73 -12.43
C ASP A 152 -26.92 -7.74 -13.17
N ASP A 153 -26.90 -7.78 -14.51
CA ASP A 153 -28.12 -7.85 -15.33
C ASP A 153 -29.00 -9.04 -14.94
N THR A 154 -28.35 -10.17 -14.63
CA THR A 154 -29.03 -11.41 -14.23
C THR A 154 -29.69 -11.27 -12.86
N LEU A 155 -28.94 -10.76 -11.86
CA LEU A 155 -29.46 -10.53 -10.51
C LEU A 155 -30.60 -9.50 -10.52
N GLU A 156 -30.50 -8.45 -11.33
CA GLU A 156 -31.56 -7.46 -11.51
C GLU A 156 -32.81 -8.03 -12.19
N ALA A 157 -32.65 -8.96 -13.13
CA ALA A 157 -33.76 -9.65 -13.77
C ALA A 157 -34.47 -10.62 -12.81
N GLU A 158 -33.71 -11.42 -12.05
CA GLU A 158 -34.22 -12.33 -11.01
C GLU A 158 -34.98 -11.54 -9.93
N ALA A 159 -34.42 -10.44 -9.44
CA ALA A 159 -35.06 -9.58 -8.46
C ALA A 159 -36.39 -8.97 -8.98
N ARG A 160 -36.42 -8.53 -10.25
CA ARG A 160 -37.66 -8.02 -10.89
C ARG A 160 -38.70 -9.11 -11.11
N ALA A 161 -38.28 -10.34 -11.37
CA ALA A 161 -39.16 -11.49 -11.50
C ALA A 161 -39.68 -12.00 -10.13
N GLY A 162 -39.13 -11.49 -9.01
CA GLY A 162 -39.46 -11.95 -7.67
C GLY A 162 -38.93 -13.34 -7.37
N GLU A 163 -37.84 -13.75 -8.04
CA GLU A 163 -37.19 -15.02 -7.76
C GLU A 163 -36.51 -14.99 -6.38
N PRO A 164 -36.50 -16.12 -5.65
CA PRO A 164 -35.84 -16.20 -4.36
C PRO A 164 -34.33 -16.02 -4.49
N ALA A 165 -33.71 -15.44 -3.47
CA ALA A 165 -32.25 -15.37 -3.40
C ALA A 165 -31.61 -16.76 -3.49
N ARG A 166 -30.43 -16.84 -4.11
CA ARG A 166 -29.73 -18.11 -4.31
C ARG A 166 -29.27 -18.69 -2.97
N SER A 167 -29.42 -20.01 -2.83
CA SER A 167 -28.85 -20.73 -1.68
C SER A 167 -27.32 -20.73 -1.72
N LEU A 168 -26.68 -20.91 -0.56
CA LEU A 168 -25.22 -21.00 -0.48
C LEU A 168 -24.62 -22.05 -1.44
N GLY A 169 -25.26 -23.21 -1.57
CA GLY A 169 -24.82 -24.25 -2.50
C GLY A 169 -24.89 -23.81 -3.97
N GLN A 170 -25.95 -23.10 -4.37
CA GLN A 170 -26.07 -22.55 -5.72
C GLN A 170 -25.04 -21.45 -5.98
N VAL A 171 -24.77 -20.60 -4.98
CA VAL A 171 -23.74 -19.56 -5.06
C VAL A 171 -22.35 -20.19 -5.23
N ILE A 172 -22.00 -21.18 -4.42
CA ILE A 172 -20.72 -21.90 -4.51
C ILE A 172 -20.59 -22.58 -5.89
N ALA A 173 -21.61 -23.33 -6.33
CA ALA A 173 -21.58 -24.02 -7.62
C ALA A 173 -21.39 -23.05 -8.81
N CYS A 174 -22.06 -21.89 -8.77
CA CYS A 174 -21.96 -20.87 -9.82
C CYS A 174 -20.58 -20.18 -9.82
N MET A 175 -19.98 -19.98 -8.64
CA MET A 175 -18.73 -19.21 -8.48
C MET A 175 -17.46 -20.05 -8.38
N ASP A 176 -17.55 -21.37 -8.43
CA ASP A 176 -16.40 -22.29 -8.34
C ASP A 176 -15.38 -22.04 -9.46
N ALA A 177 -15.82 -22.03 -10.72
CA ALA A 177 -14.92 -21.80 -11.85
C ALA A 177 -14.25 -20.40 -11.84
N PRO A 178 -14.96 -19.28 -11.58
CA PRO A 178 -14.34 -17.98 -11.35
C PRO A 178 -13.34 -17.95 -10.19
N ALA A 179 -13.66 -18.58 -9.06
CA ALA A 179 -12.77 -18.60 -7.90
C ALA A 179 -11.49 -19.38 -8.18
N GLU A 180 -11.58 -20.51 -8.89
CA GLU A 180 -10.41 -21.29 -9.31
C GLU A 180 -9.53 -20.53 -10.31
N ALA A 181 -10.14 -19.77 -11.23
CA ALA A 181 -9.41 -18.89 -12.15
C ALA A 181 -8.64 -17.79 -11.42
N LEU A 182 -9.26 -17.15 -10.43
CA LEU A 182 -8.62 -16.13 -9.59
C LEU A 182 -7.51 -16.74 -8.73
N ALA A 183 -7.72 -17.93 -8.15
CA ALA A 183 -6.68 -18.64 -7.42
C ALA A 183 -5.47 -18.98 -8.30
N LEU A 184 -5.72 -19.37 -9.56
CA LEU A 184 -4.66 -19.59 -10.55
C LEU A 184 -3.90 -18.30 -10.88
N ALA A 185 -4.61 -17.17 -11.06
CA ALA A 185 -4.00 -15.88 -11.30
C ALA A 185 -3.12 -15.44 -10.10
N HIS A 186 -3.62 -15.58 -8.88
CA HIS A 186 -2.89 -15.24 -7.66
C HIS A 186 -1.60 -16.05 -7.48
N ARG A 187 -1.61 -17.35 -7.79
CA ARG A 187 -0.40 -18.20 -7.79
C ARG A 187 0.68 -17.73 -8.78
N ARG A 188 0.28 -17.01 -9.82
CA ARG A 188 1.19 -16.39 -10.81
C ARG A 188 1.52 -14.92 -10.48
N GLY A 189 1.08 -14.42 -9.33
CA GLY A 189 1.31 -13.04 -8.90
C GLY A 189 0.44 -12.01 -9.65
N ILE A 190 -0.64 -12.43 -10.29
CA ILE A 190 -1.58 -11.55 -11.01
C ILE A 190 -2.81 -11.30 -10.12
N VAL A 191 -3.19 -10.03 -9.98
CA VAL A 191 -4.35 -9.57 -9.18
C VAL A 191 -5.31 -8.84 -10.11
N HIS A 192 -6.61 -9.14 -10.02
CA HIS A 192 -7.65 -8.61 -10.88
C HIS A 192 -8.03 -7.16 -10.56
N ARG A 193 -8.14 -6.78 -9.28
CA ARG A 193 -8.35 -5.40 -8.75
C ARG A 193 -9.67 -4.69 -9.07
N ASP A 194 -10.57 -5.32 -9.81
CA ASP A 194 -11.89 -4.78 -10.20
C ASP A 194 -12.95 -5.89 -10.25
N ILE A 195 -12.97 -6.75 -9.23
CA ILE A 195 -14.00 -7.78 -9.12
C ILE A 195 -15.34 -7.11 -8.79
N LYS A 196 -16.35 -7.37 -9.64
CA LYS A 196 -17.73 -6.91 -9.49
C LYS A 196 -18.66 -7.74 -10.38
N PRO A 197 -19.99 -7.70 -10.15
CA PRO A 197 -20.93 -8.51 -10.93
C PRO A 197 -20.86 -8.25 -12.45
N SER A 198 -20.64 -7.02 -12.91
CA SER A 198 -20.50 -6.70 -14.35
C SER A 198 -19.34 -7.40 -15.05
N ASN A 199 -18.31 -7.81 -14.30
CA ASN A 199 -17.11 -8.47 -14.82
C ASN A 199 -17.22 -10.01 -14.74
N ILE A 200 -18.36 -10.53 -14.28
CA ILE A 200 -18.67 -11.96 -14.18
C ILE A 200 -19.82 -12.24 -15.16
N PHE A 201 -19.58 -13.08 -16.16
CA PHE A 201 -20.52 -13.33 -17.25
C PHE A 201 -21.05 -14.75 -17.23
N LEU A 202 -22.37 -14.88 -17.27
CA LEU A 202 -23.06 -16.16 -17.37
C LEU A 202 -23.28 -16.45 -18.85
N VAL A 203 -22.51 -17.41 -19.37
CA VAL A 203 -22.68 -17.89 -20.74
C VAL A 203 -23.95 -18.74 -20.79
N ARG A 204 -24.79 -18.45 -21.77
CA ARG A 204 -25.99 -19.21 -22.09
C ARG A 204 -25.61 -20.67 -22.35
N SER A 205 -25.97 -21.54 -21.43
CA SER A 205 -25.80 -22.99 -21.53
C SER A 205 -27.11 -23.62 -22.02
N GLU A 206 -26.99 -24.73 -22.74
CA GLU A 206 -28.14 -25.59 -23.08
C GLU A 206 -28.66 -26.35 -21.84
N ASP A 207 -27.80 -26.51 -20.82
CA ASP A 207 -28.14 -27.05 -19.51
C ASP A 207 -28.27 -25.90 -18.48
N PRO A 208 -29.49 -25.58 -18.02
CA PRO A 208 -29.73 -24.55 -17.01
C PRO A 208 -29.12 -24.87 -15.64
N THR A 209 -28.76 -26.13 -15.39
CA THR A 209 -28.26 -26.58 -14.08
C THR A 209 -26.76 -26.42 -13.91
N SER A 210 -26.02 -26.16 -14.99
CA SER A 210 -24.58 -25.94 -15.00
C SER A 210 -24.18 -24.71 -15.83
N PRO A 211 -24.48 -23.49 -15.35
CA PRO A 211 -24.12 -22.28 -16.08
C PRO A 211 -22.60 -22.17 -16.21
N THR A 212 -22.11 -21.99 -17.43
CA THR A 212 -20.69 -21.69 -17.65
C THR A 212 -20.45 -20.22 -17.30
N VAL A 213 -19.58 -19.96 -16.31
CA VAL A 213 -19.28 -18.60 -15.86
C VAL A 213 -17.87 -18.20 -16.30
N LYS A 214 -17.74 -17.00 -16.87
CA LYS A 214 -16.47 -16.44 -17.34
C LYS A 214 -16.19 -15.08 -16.73
N LEU A 215 -14.92 -14.83 -16.40
CA LEU A 215 -14.41 -13.52 -16.02
C LEU A 215 -14.04 -12.72 -17.27
N LEU A 216 -14.58 -11.50 -17.40
CA LEU A 216 -14.46 -10.68 -18.62
C LEU A 216 -13.25 -9.76 -18.65
N ASP A 217 -12.72 -9.32 -17.50
CA ASP A 217 -11.74 -8.23 -17.47
C ASP A 217 -10.85 -8.23 -16.23
N PHE A 218 -9.74 -8.97 -16.23
CA PHE A 218 -8.61 -8.64 -15.34
C PHE A 218 -8.23 -7.18 -15.59
N GLY A 219 -8.32 -6.34 -14.56
CA GLY A 219 -8.60 -4.92 -14.65
C GLY A 219 -7.70 -4.09 -15.60
N ILE A 220 -8.05 -4.11 -16.90
CA ILE A 220 -7.40 -3.39 -18.02
C ILE A 220 -7.34 -1.87 -17.85
N ALA A 221 -7.94 -1.34 -16.78
CA ALA A 221 -8.01 0.07 -16.46
C ALA A 221 -7.37 0.36 -15.09
N LYS A 222 -6.04 0.19 -14.98
CA LYS A 222 -5.24 1.07 -14.10
C LYS A 222 -3.79 1.18 -14.49
N VAL A 223 -3.58 1.64 -15.71
CA VAL A 223 -2.43 2.49 -16.06
C VAL A 223 -2.82 3.93 -15.76
N MET A 224 -3.15 4.21 -14.50
CA MET A 224 -3.04 5.56 -13.98
C MET A 224 -1.85 5.50 -13.05
N SER A 225 -0.77 6.10 -13.55
CA SER A 225 0.46 6.49 -12.90
C SER A 225 0.51 6.24 -11.39
N PRO A 226 1.55 5.56 -10.87
CA PRO A 226 1.92 5.69 -9.46
C PRO A 226 2.16 7.16 -9.04
N ASP A 227 2.31 8.07 -10.01
CA ASP A 227 2.71 9.48 -9.91
C ASP A 227 1.59 10.51 -10.21
N MET A 228 0.31 10.12 -10.26
CA MET A 228 -0.78 11.12 -10.43
C MET A 228 -1.16 11.75 -9.09
N ASP A 229 -0.67 12.97 -8.90
CA ASP A 229 -0.90 13.89 -7.80
C ASP A 229 -2.39 14.04 -7.48
N ARG A 230 -2.83 13.57 -6.30
CA ARG A 230 -4.24 13.61 -5.88
C ARG A 230 -4.73 15.04 -5.62
N SER A 231 -3.80 15.98 -5.49
CA SER A 231 -4.02 17.43 -5.40
C SER A 231 -4.70 17.98 -6.66
N GLN A 232 -4.41 17.41 -7.84
CA GLN A 232 -5.09 17.75 -9.10
C GLN A 232 -6.29 16.85 -9.40
N ALA A 233 -6.36 15.64 -8.84
CA ALA A 233 -7.50 14.73 -8.99
C ALA A 233 -8.78 15.20 -8.26
N LEU A 234 -8.65 16.03 -7.22
CA LEU A 234 -9.78 16.69 -6.56
C LEU A 234 -10.23 17.96 -7.30
N GLN A 235 -9.37 18.54 -8.15
CA GLN A 235 -9.69 19.71 -8.98
C GLN A 235 -10.19 19.30 -10.39
N HIS A 236 -9.74 18.16 -10.93
CA HIS A 236 -10.29 17.50 -12.12
C HIS A 236 -11.37 16.48 -11.72
N THR A 237 -12.54 17.01 -11.36
CA THR A 237 -13.66 16.39 -10.62
C THR A 237 -14.41 15.24 -11.32
N THR A 238 -13.82 14.50 -12.26
CA THR A 238 -14.61 13.47 -12.98
C THR A 238 -13.88 12.25 -13.52
N LEU A 239 -12.54 12.23 -13.62
CA LEU A 239 -11.83 11.11 -14.28
C LEU A 239 -11.13 10.15 -13.31
N SER A 240 -10.48 10.67 -12.26
CA SER A 240 -9.69 9.85 -11.31
C SER A 240 -10.54 9.06 -10.31
N LEU A 241 -11.77 9.52 -10.03
CA LEU A 241 -12.78 8.79 -9.23
C LEU A 241 -13.58 7.78 -10.07
N ARG A 242 -13.55 7.86 -11.40
CA ARG A 242 -14.33 6.98 -12.30
C ARG A 242 -13.64 5.65 -12.63
N ALA A 243 -12.33 5.51 -12.37
CA ALA A 243 -11.55 4.27 -12.59
C ALA A 243 -11.56 3.31 -11.38
N LEU A 244 -12.37 3.58 -10.37
CA LEU A 244 -12.70 2.64 -9.28
C LEU A 244 -14.16 2.24 -9.50
N SER A 245 -14.49 0.96 -9.33
CA SER A 245 -15.87 0.57 -9.07
C SER A 245 -16.10 0.65 -7.56
N PRO A 246 -16.54 1.79 -7.01
CA PRO A 246 -16.56 2.01 -5.56
C PRO A 246 -17.47 1.05 -4.80
N THR A 247 -18.45 0.44 -5.47
CA THR A 247 -19.44 -0.46 -4.85
C THR A 247 -18.84 -1.75 -4.28
N HIS A 248 -17.72 -2.21 -4.86
CA HIS A 248 -17.02 -3.44 -4.47
C HIS A 248 -15.57 -3.20 -4.06
N ALA A 249 -15.17 -1.93 -3.97
CA ALA A 249 -13.79 -1.58 -3.65
C ALA A 249 -13.46 -1.91 -2.20
N ALA A 250 -12.29 -2.51 -1.99
CA ALA A 250 -11.78 -2.81 -0.66
C ALA A 250 -11.28 -1.52 0.04
N PRO A 251 -11.23 -1.48 1.39
CA PRO A 251 -10.72 -0.34 2.16
C PRO A 251 -9.39 0.24 1.66
N GLU A 252 -8.43 -0.63 1.33
CA GLU A 252 -7.10 -0.26 0.82
C GLU A 252 -7.14 0.43 -0.56
N GLN A 253 -8.21 0.24 -1.35
CA GLN A 253 -8.41 0.92 -2.62
C GLN A 253 -8.90 2.37 -2.44
N PHE A 254 -9.54 2.68 -1.31
CA PHE A 254 -9.95 4.03 -0.96
C PHE A 254 -8.84 4.81 -0.23
N ARG A 255 -8.15 4.13 0.70
CA ARG A 255 -7.06 4.69 1.51
C ARG A 255 -5.89 3.72 1.59
N ARG A 256 -4.73 4.14 1.09
CA ARG A 256 -3.48 3.35 1.18
C ARG A 256 -3.01 3.07 2.62
N SER A 257 -3.54 3.80 3.61
CA SER A 257 -3.27 3.56 5.03
C SER A 257 -3.73 2.19 5.51
N TYR A 258 -4.65 1.51 4.80
CA TYR A 258 -5.05 0.14 5.12
C TYR A 258 -4.15 -0.92 4.48
N GLY A 259 -3.14 -0.54 3.69
CA GLY A 259 -2.21 -1.46 3.03
C GLY A 259 -2.18 -1.34 1.51
N ALA A 260 -1.34 -2.17 0.88
CA ALA A 260 -1.26 -2.26 -0.58
C ALA A 260 -2.39 -3.13 -1.15
N THR A 261 -2.74 -2.91 -2.43
CA THR A 261 -3.63 -3.82 -3.13
C THR A 261 -2.91 -5.10 -3.50
N GLY A 262 -3.56 -6.24 -3.30
CA GLY A 262 -2.99 -7.57 -3.54
C GLY A 262 -4.09 -8.62 -3.73
N PRO A 263 -3.77 -9.92 -3.74
CA PRO A 263 -4.77 -10.99 -3.87
C PRO A 263 -5.92 -10.91 -2.84
N TRP A 264 -5.63 -10.45 -1.63
CA TRP A 264 -6.61 -10.17 -0.57
C TRP A 264 -7.62 -9.05 -0.91
N THR A 265 -7.30 -8.19 -1.86
CA THR A 265 -8.23 -7.16 -2.40
C THR A 265 -9.31 -7.84 -3.24
N ASP A 266 -8.92 -8.81 -4.06
CA ASP A 266 -9.88 -9.60 -4.85
C ASP A 266 -10.71 -10.51 -3.96
N VAL A 267 -10.12 -11.08 -2.88
CA VAL A 267 -10.86 -11.84 -1.86
C VAL A 267 -12.00 -11.02 -1.26
N TYR A 268 -11.72 -9.78 -0.85
CA TYR A 268 -12.73 -8.89 -0.27
C TYR A 268 -13.86 -8.59 -1.27
N ALA A 269 -13.50 -8.16 -2.48
CA ALA A 269 -14.47 -7.80 -3.51
C ALA A 269 -15.31 -9.01 -3.96
N PHE A 270 -14.70 -10.18 -4.09
CA PHE A 270 -15.42 -11.42 -4.41
C PHE A 270 -16.36 -11.83 -3.28
N ALA A 271 -15.94 -11.71 -2.01
CA ALA A 271 -16.81 -11.98 -0.86
C ALA A 271 -18.05 -11.06 -0.84
N LEU A 272 -17.91 -9.79 -1.22
CA LEU A 272 -19.07 -8.88 -1.40
C LEU A 272 -20.01 -9.41 -2.48
N VAL A 273 -19.51 -9.82 -3.65
CA VAL A 273 -20.34 -10.41 -4.73
C VAL A 273 -21.13 -11.61 -4.22
N LEU A 274 -20.50 -12.52 -3.46
CA LEU A 274 -21.19 -13.68 -2.89
C LEU A 274 -22.32 -13.26 -1.94
N VAL A 275 -22.10 -12.23 -1.13
CA VAL A 275 -23.12 -11.67 -0.23
C VAL A 275 -24.28 -11.08 -1.02
N GLU A 276 -24.02 -10.36 -2.12
CA GLU A 276 -25.08 -9.83 -2.98
C GLU A 276 -25.92 -10.94 -3.62
N MET A 277 -25.28 -12.03 -4.09
CA MET A 277 -25.99 -13.19 -4.61
C MET A 277 -26.88 -13.86 -3.54
N LEU A 278 -26.38 -13.99 -2.31
CA LEU A 278 -27.16 -14.51 -1.17
C LEU A 278 -28.31 -13.60 -0.75
N ARG A 279 -28.25 -12.32 -1.11
CA ARG A 279 -29.29 -11.31 -0.84
C ARG A 279 -30.26 -11.10 -2.00
N GLY A 280 -30.12 -11.85 -3.09
CA GLY A 280 -30.96 -11.69 -4.28
C GLY A 280 -30.66 -10.41 -5.06
N GLY A 281 -29.38 -10.02 -5.15
CA GLY A 281 -28.92 -8.88 -5.94
C GLY A 281 -28.91 -7.54 -5.22
N LEU A 282 -29.25 -7.49 -3.92
CA LEU A 282 -29.17 -6.27 -3.14
C LEU A 282 -27.70 -5.93 -2.79
N PRO A 283 -27.28 -4.65 -2.91
CA PRO A 283 -25.88 -4.23 -2.68
C PRO A 283 -25.37 -4.58 -1.29
N ALA A 284 -24.15 -5.10 -1.19
CA ALA A 284 -23.55 -5.51 0.09
C ALA A 284 -23.08 -4.32 0.94
N LEU A 285 -22.72 -3.20 0.31
CA LEU A 285 -22.33 -1.95 0.97
C LEU A 285 -23.40 -0.87 0.74
N ASP A 286 -23.75 -0.14 1.80
CA ASP A 286 -24.66 1.00 1.72
C ASP A 286 -23.88 2.28 1.37
N GLY A 287 -24.33 3.02 0.35
CA GLY A 287 -23.76 4.33 0.02
C GLY A 287 -24.19 4.84 -1.35
N GLU A 288 -24.56 6.12 -1.43
CA GLU A 288 -24.99 6.76 -2.69
C GLU A 288 -23.83 7.35 -3.50
N ASP A 289 -22.67 7.52 -2.87
CA ASP A 289 -21.48 8.11 -3.47
C ASP A 289 -20.18 7.36 -3.06
N PRO A 290 -19.06 7.56 -3.79
CA PRO A 290 -17.80 6.87 -3.50
C PRO A 290 -17.22 7.13 -2.10
N VAL A 291 -17.50 8.30 -1.51
CA VAL A 291 -17.03 8.63 -0.15
C VAL A 291 -17.84 7.84 0.87
N ALA A 292 -19.18 7.79 0.71
CA ALA A 292 -20.05 6.98 1.55
C ALA A 292 -19.69 5.48 1.48
N LEU A 293 -19.46 4.94 0.28
CA LEU A 293 -19.01 3.55 0.07
C LEU A 293 -17.62 3.31 0.68
N GLY A 294 -16.71 4.29 0.58
CA GLY A 294 -15.41 4.25 1.25
C GLY A 294 -15.53 4.25 2.78
N MET A 295 -16.47 5.01 3.35
CA MET A 295 -16.75 4.98 4.79
C MET A 295 -17.37 3.64 5.22
N ALA A 296 -18.34 3.13 4.46
CA ALA A 296 -19.02 1.87 4.74
C ALA A 296 -18.07 0.67 4.70
N SER A 297 -17.19 0.60 3.69
CA SER A 297 -16.16 -0.45 3.62
C SER A 297 -15.20 -0.44 4.81
N CYS A 298 -15.00 0.73 5.43
CA CYS A 298 -14.10 0.92 6.57
C CYS A 298 -14.79 0.86 7.94
N ASP A 299 -16.09 0.56 8.02
CA ASP A 299 -16.83 0.61 9.29
C ASP A 299 -16.58 -0.67 10.13
N PRO A 300 -15.85 -0.62 11.26
CA PRO A 300 -15.58 -1.78 12.10
C PRO A 300 -16.82 -2.36 12.79
N THR A 301 -17.89 -1.57 12.92
CA THR A 301 -19.10 -1.96 13.66
C THR A 301 -20.11 -2.70 12.80
N ARG A 302 -19.99 -2.58 11.47
CA ARG A 302 -20.95 -3.15 10.52
C ARG A 302 -20.25 -3.82 9.33
N ARG A 303 -19.85 -5.07 9.54
CA ARG A 303 -19.28 -5.92 8.47
C ARG A 303 -20.39 -6.49 7.59
N PRO A 304 -20.25 -6.46 6.25
CA PRO A 304 -21.30 -6.92 5.33
C PRO A 304 -21.29 -8.46 5.17
N THR A 305 -21.36 -9.22 6.27
CA THR A 305 -21.38 -10.69 6.24
C THR A 305 -22.78 -11.24 5.93
N PRO A 306 -22.94 -12.50 5.49
CA PRO A 306 -24.26 -13.07 5.23
C PRO A 306 -25.23 -12.95 6.41
N ARG A 307 -24.78 -13.24 7.64
CA ARG A 307 -25.62 -13.15 8.84
C ARG A 307 -26.06 -11.72 9.15
N SER A 308 -25.24 -10.71 8.85
CA SER A 308 -25.60 -9.30 9.03
C SER A 308 -26.84 -8.89 8.20
N PHE A 309 -27.15 -9.66 7.15
CA PHE A 309 -28.30 -9.47 6.28
C PHE A 309 -29.39 -10.55 6.45
N GLY A 310 -29.32 -11.35 7.51
CA GLY A 310 -30.34 -12.34 7.85
C GLY A 310 -30.25 -13.65 7.05
N ALA A 311 -29.16 -13.90 6.32
CA ALA A 311 -28.95 -15.18 5.66
C ALA A 311 -28.69 -16.30 6.69
N LEU A 312 -29.33 -17.45 6.51
CA LEU A 312 -29.16 -18.63 7.37
C LEU A 312 -27.93 -19.43 6.92
N VAL A 313 -26.79 -19.18 7.58
CA VAL A 313 -25.51 -19.88 7.34
C VAL A 313 -24.94 -20.44 8.64
N SER A 314 -24.14 -21.51 8.55
CA SER A 314 -23.44 -22.08 9.72
C SER A 314 -22.44 -21.09 10.31
N ASP A 315 -22.03 -21.32 11.57
CA ASP A 315 -21.00 -20.51 12.22
C ASP A 315 -19.66 -20.56 11.47
N ASP A 316 -19.30 -21.72 10.91
CA ASP A 316 -18.08 -21.88 10.12
C ASP A 316 -18.13 -21.03 8.84
N VAL A 317 -19.26 -21.02 8.13
CA VAL A 317 -19.43 -20.19 6.91
C VAL A 317 -19.36 -18.72 7.29
N GLU A 318 -20.04 -18.31 8.35
CA GLU A 318 -20.01 -16.93 8.82
C GLU A 318 -18.58 -16.48 9.19
N ALA A 319 -17.81 -17.35 9.87
CA ALA A 319 -16.42 -17.07 10.22
C ALA A 319 -15.54 -16.88 8.97
N VAL A 320 -15.78 -17.66 7.91
CA VAL A 320 -15.08 -17.51 6.62
C VAL A 320 -15.38 -16.15 5.99
N PHE A 321 -16.64 -15.72 5.94
CA PHE A 321 -17.02 -14.41 5.42
C PHE A 321 -16.47 -13.26 6.28
N ALA A 322 -16.54 -13.38 7.61
CA ALA A 322 -16.01 -12.38 8.53
C ALA A 322 -14.50 -12.16 8.32
N LYS A 323 -13.75 -13.24 8.09
CA LYS A 323 -12.32 -13.16 7.75
C LYS A 323 -12.10 -12.52 6.37
N ALA A 324 -12.82 -12.95 5.34
CA ALA A 324 -12.68 -12.41 3.98
C ALA A 324 -13.02 -10.91 3.89
N LEU A 325 -13.97 -10.44 4.71
CA LEU A 325 -14.46 -9.05 4.76
C LEU A 325 -13.80 -8.21 5.87
N ALA A 326 -12.69 -8.67 6.46
CA ALA A 326 -11.96 -7.89 7.45
C ALA A 326 -11.44 -6.56 6.84
N ILE A 327 -11.40 -5.47 7.63
CA ILE A 327 -10.90 -4.17 7.13
C ILE A 327 -9.45 -4.30 6.66
N ARG A 328 -8.58 -4.89 7.51
CA ARG A 328 -7.16 -4.97 7.23
C ARG A 328 -6.85 -6.17 6.32
N PRO A 329 -6.08 -6.00 5.25
CA PRO A 329 -5.58 -7.07 4.39
C PRO A 329 -4.99 -8.26 5.15
N VAL A 330 -4.19 -7.99 6.19
CA VAL A 330 -3.49 -9.02 6.98
C VAL A 330 -4.43 -9.94 7.75
N ASP A 331 -5.65 -9.48 8.03
CA ASP A 331 -6.68 -10.28 8.71
C ASP A 331 -7.49 -11.15 7.72
N ARG A 332 -7.33 -10.94 6.41
CA ARG A 332 -8.04 -11.69 5.36
C ARG A 332 -7.32 -12.98 5.00
N TYR A 333 -7.92 -13.74 4.09
CA TYR A 333 -7.20 -14.80 3.39
C TYR A 333 -6.11 -14.20 2.49
N ALA A 334 -4.96 -14.86 2.46
CA ALA A 334 -3.80 -14.39 1.70
C ALA A 334 -4.09 -14.34 0.19
N ASP A 335 -4.86 -15.31 -0.31
CA ASP A 335 -5.31 -15.39 -1.69
C ASP A 335 -6.69 -16.05 -1.84
N MET A 336 -7.21 -16.03 -3.07
CA MET A 336 -8.50 -16.64 -3.43
C MET A 336 -8.54 -18.16 -3.21
N GLY A 337 -7.42 -18.87 -3.37
CA GLY A 337 -7.37 -20.31 -3.18
C GLY A 337 -7.63 -20.70 -1.74
N ASP A 338 -7.00 -20.00 -0.80
CA ASP A 338 -7.21 -20.19 0.64
C ASP A 338 -8.65 -19.84 1.05
N PHE A 339 -9.17 -18.72 0.55
CA PHE A 339 -10.55 -18.30 0.82
C PHE A 339 -11.55 -19.34 0.30
N TRP A 340 -11.43 -19.74 -0.96
CA TRP A 340 -12.38 -20.64 -1.61
C TRP A 340 -12.36 -22.03 -1.01
N SER A 341 -11.17 -22.56 -0.70
CA SER A 341 -11.03 -23.86 -0.04
C SER A 341 -11.66 -23.85 1.36
N SER A 342 -11.47 -22.77 2.12
CA SER A 342 -12.07 -22.60 3.45
C SER A 342 -13.59 -22.50 3.37
N LEU A 343 -14.14 -21.78 2.38
CA LEU A 343 -15.59 -21.66 2.18
C LEU A 343 -16.24 -23.00 1.80
N ARG A 344 -15.65 -23.76 0.87
CA ARG A 344 -16.16 -25.09 0.50
C ARG A 344 -16.18 -26.06 1.69
N ALA A 345 -15.09 -26.07 2.47
CA ALA A 345 -15.00 -26.89 3.68
C ALA A 345 -16.08 -26.51 4.72
N ALA A 346 -16.25 -25.21 4.99
CA ALA A 346 -17.26 -24.71 5.92
C ALA A 346 -18.70 -24.98 5.46
N ALA A 347 -18.95 -25.00 4.15
CA ALA A 347 -20.24 -25.31 3.55
C ALA A 347 -20.56 -26.82 3.49
N GLY A 348 -19.62 -27.69 3.89
CA GLY A 348 -19.78 -29.15 3.81
C GLY A 348 -19.76 -29.70 2.38
N VAL A 349 -19.25 -28.93 1.42
CA VAL A 349 -19.08 -29.36 0.03
C VAL A 349 -17.76 -30.12 -0.05
N ALA A 350 -17.81 -31.45 -0.07
CA ALA A 350 -16.64 -32.30 -0.17
C ALA A 350 -15.88 -32.01 -1.47
N TYR A 351 -14.54 -31.92 -1.38
CA TYR A 351 -13.65 -31.70 -2.51
C TYR A 351 -13.64 -32.93 -3.44
N GLU A 352 -14.32 -32.85 -4.57
CA GLU A 352 -14.13 -33.76 -5.72
C GLU A 352 -13.16 -33.13 -6.74
N GLY A 353 -12.00 -32.66 -6.28
CA GLY A 353 -10.90 -32.34 -7.20
C GLY A 353 -10.15 -33.60 -7.63
N PRO A 354 -9.44 -33.58 -8.78
CA PRO A 354 -8.73 -34.76 -9.28
C PRO A 354 -7.71 -35.28 -8.25
N SER A 355 -7.98 -36.48 -7.78
CA SER A 355 -7.19 -37.21 -6.79
C SER A 355 -5.79 -37.56 -7.33
N SER A 356 -4.78 -37.15 -6.56
CA SER A 356 -3.43 -37.72 -6.46
C SER A 356 -2.49 -37.64 -7.67
N ALA A 357 -1.43 -36.84 -7.52
CA ALA A 357 -0.12 -37.31 -7.97
C ALA A 357 0.27 -38.54 -7.11
N PRO A 358 0.83 -39.61 -7.68
CA PRO A 358 1.11 -40.83 -6.92
C PRO A 358 2.17 -40.53 -5.86
N ARG A 359 1.89 -40.92 -4.60
CA ARG A 359 2.95 -41.09 -3.60
C ARG A 359 3.84 -42.25 -4.05
N VAL A 360 4.99 -41.93 -4.64
CA VAL A 360 6.03 -42.93 -4.87
C VAL A 360 6.74 -43.18 -3.54
N SER A 361 6.51 -44.37 -3.01
CA SER A 361 7.25 -44.96 -1.90
C SER A 361 8.74 -45.06 -2.27
N ALA A 362 9.61 -44.65 -1.36
CA ALA A 362 11.05 -44.82 -1.48
C ALA A 362 11.42 -46.31 -1.31
N ALA A 363 11.83 -46.95 -2.40
CA ALA A 363 12.64 -48.16 -2.36
C ALA A 363 13.56 -48.25 -3.59
N SER A 364 14.85 -48.02 -3.34
CA SER A 364 16.04 -48.58 -3.98
C SER A 364 16.03 -48.87 -5.50
N ALA A 365 16.79 -48.11 -6.27
CA ALA A 365 17.95 -48.62 -7.03
C ALA A 365 18.71 -47.50 -7.74
N ARG A 366 20.03 -47.63 -7.70
CA ARG A 366 21.04 -46.87 -8.45
C ARG A 366 20.67 -46.76 -9.93
N THR A 367 20.99 -45.63 -10.57
CA THR A 367 21.98 -45.47 -11.67
C THR A 367 21.90 -44.02 -12.21
N ARG A 368 23.03 -43.29 -12.21
CA ARG A 368 23.19 -42.00 -12.92
C ARG A 368 23.36 -42.25 -14.42
N PRO A 369 22.88 -41.33 -15.27
CA PRO A 369 23.81 -40.77 -16.24
C PRO A 369 23.78 -39.23 -16.27
N ALA A 370 24.90 -38.70 -16.74
CA ALA A 370 25.25 -37.30 -16.83
C ALA A 370 24.49 -36.55 -17.93
N SER A 371 24.32 -35.25 -17.74
CA SER A 371 24.13 -34.25 -18.80
C SER A 371 24.82 -32.97 -18.32
N SER A 372 26.05 -32.72 -18.75
CA SER A 372 26.40 -32.00 -19.99
C SER A 372 26.01 -30.53 -19.90
N ALA A 373 26.97 -29.75 -19.42
CA ALA A 373 27.01 -28.31 -19.50
C ALA A 373 27.04 -27.86 -20.97
N LEU A 374 26.23 -26.88 -21.30
CA LEU A 374 26.37 -26.07 -22.50
C LEU A 374 26.56 -24.62 -22.06
N SER A 375 27.82 -24.21 -22.07
CA SER A 375 28.30 -22.84 -22.00
C SER A 375 28.10 -22.14 -23.35
N ILE A 376 27.68 -20.88 -23.35
CA ILE A 376 27.86 -19.93 -24.45
C ILE A 376 28.25 -18.56 -23.84
N PRO A 377 29.16 -17.79 -24.47
CA PRO A 377 30.19 -17.01 -23.80
C PRO A 377 29.88 -15.53 -23.54
N GLU A 378 30.62 -14.98 -22.58
CA GLU A 378 30.85 -13.54 -22.40
C GLU A 378 31.29 -12.88 -23.71
N THR A 379 30.65 -11.76 -24.03
CA THR A 379 31.20 -10.80 -24.98
C THR A 379 31.46 -9.49 -24.25
N VAL A 380 32.74 -9.19 -24.12
CA VAL A 380 33.33 -7.92 -23.66
C VAL A 380 32.97 -6.82 -24.67
N ALA A 381 32.47 -5.68 -24.18
CA ALA A 381 32.44 -4.44 -24.94
C ALA A 381 32.86 -3.26 -24.06
N HIS A 382 33.86 -2.54 -24.58
CA HIS A 382 34.56 -1.39 -24.01
C HIS A 382 33.67 -0.20 -23.63
N ALA A 383 34.13 0.50 -22.59
CA ALA A 383 33.79 1.88 -22.28
C ALA A 383 34.24 2.86 -23.38
N PRO A 384 33.59 4.02 -23.45
CA PRO A 384 34.34 5.26 -23.53
C PRO A 384 33.99 6.25 -22.41
N GLN A 385 34.97 7.10 -22.17
CA GLN A 385 35.14 8.04 -21.06
C GLN A 385 34.25 9.29 -21.17
N SER A 386 34.01 9.87 -19.98
CA SER A 386 34.09 11.30 -19.67
C SER A 386 33.31 12.29 -20.54
N GLY A 387 32.22 12.80 -19.97
CA GLY A 387 31.64 14.10 -20.33
C GLY A 387 31.21 14.81 -19.04
N ALA A 388 31.91 15.89 -18.71
CA ALA A 388 31.67 16.72 -17.53
C ALA A 388 30.24 17.28 -17.50
N VAL A 389 29.54 17.09 -16.39
CA VAL A 389 28.28 17.76 -16.08
C VAL A 389 28.58 18.99 -15.24
N SER A 390 28.24 20.15 -15.80
CA SER A 390 28.32 21.45 -15.15
C SER A 390 27.26 21.53 -14.04
N GLU A 391 27.71 21.75 -12.81
CA GLU A 391 26.88 22.00 -11.63
C GLU A 391 25.95 23.20 -11.87
N THR A 392 24.66 22.99 -11.61
CA THR A 392 23.71 24.09 -11.39
C THR A 392 23.20 23.96 -9.97
N MET A 393 23.71 24.85 -9.12
CA MET A 393 23.32 25.03 -7.72
C MET A 393 21.82 25.34 -7.63
N LEU A 394 21.06 24.51 -6.91
CA LEU A 394 19.77 24.90 -6.35
C LEU A 394 19.89 24.85 -4.82
N GLY A 395 20.00 26.05 -4.23
CA GLY A 395 20.01 26.25 -2.79
C GLY A 395 18.70 25.80 -2.17
N GLY A 396 18.80 24.93 -1.17
CA GLY A 396 17.66 24.53 -0.33
C GLY A 396 17.29 25.68 0.61
N ALA A 397 16.45 26.59 0.13
CA ALA A 397 15.73 27.54 0.94
C ALA A 397 14.57 26.84 1.66
N LEU A 398 14.46 27.07 2.97
CA LEU A 398 13.25 26.81 3.74
C LEU A 398 12.13 27.68 3.16
N LEU A 399 11.20 27.07 2.43
CA LEU A 399 9.94 27.71 2.06
C LEU A 399 9.00 27.70 3.27
N GLU A 400 9.07 28.76 4.08
CA GLU A 400 7.87 29.31 4.73
C GLU A 400 7.25 30.30 3.74
N GLU A 401 6.05 30.02 3.24
CA GLU A 401 5.27 30.89 2.35
C GLU A 401 3.79 30.95 2.83
N PRO A 402 3.01 31.95 2.42
CA PRO A 402 2.49 32.99 3.31
C PRO A 402 1.07 32.72 3.83
N GLY A 403 0.79 33.28 5.01
CA GLY A 403 -0.51 33.17 5.68
C GLY A 403 -1.67 33.73 4.86
N THR A 404 -2.63 32.87 4.54
CA THR A 404 -3.93 33.27 3.98
C THR A 404 -4.75 33.97 5.07
N GLN A 405 -4.95 35.29 4.90
CA GLN A 405 -5.92 36.05 5.66
C GLN A 405 -7.34 35.60 5.30
N VAL A 406 -7.98 34.84 6.18
CA VAL A 406 -9.44 34.66 6.13
C VAL A 406 -10.08 35.88 6.79
N ALA A 407 -10.69 36.72 5.96
CA ALA A 407 -11.55 37.81 6.39
C ALA A 407 -12.75 37.25 7.18
N ARG A 408 -12.71 37.38 8.51
CA ARG A 408 -13.87 37.14 9.38
C ARG A 408 -14.89 38.27 9.20
N THR A 409 -15.98 37.97 8.51
CA THR A 409 -17.19 38.81 8.51
C THR A 409 -17.88 38.73 9.88
N ARG A 410 -18.15 39.91 10.44
CA ARG A 410 -18.86 40.14 11.69
C ARG A 410 -20.36 39.83 11.53
N THR A 411 -20.92 39.01 12.42
CA THR A 411 -22.32 39.13 12.84
C THR A 411 -22.40 39.13 14.36
N LYS A 412 -23.06 40.15 14.90
CA LYS A 412 -23.29 40.41 16.32
C LYS A 412 -24.66 39.87 16.76
N ARG A 413 -24.79 39.72 18.09
CA ARG A 413 -26.00 39.64 18.96
C ARG A 413 -26.38 38.19 19.33
N LEU A 414 -26.75 37.84 20.56
CA LEU A 414 -27.00 38.58 21.81
C LEU A 414 -26.89 37.60 23.00
N SER A 415 -26.39 38.10 24.12
CA SER A 415 -26.26 37.47 25.43
C SER A 415 -27.57 37.46 26.24
N LEU A 416 -27.75 36.48 27.13
CA LEU A 416 -28.44 36.69 28.41
C LEU A 416 -27.77 35.87 29.53
N LEU A 417 -27.57 36.55 30.66
CA LEU A 417 -26.93 36.13 31.91
C LEU A 417 -27.83 35.18 32.74
N VAL A 418 -27.21 34.39 33.63
CA VAL A 418 -27.50 34.43 35.08
C VAL A 418 -26.22 34.17 35.88
N THR A 419 -25.95 35.05 36.84
CA THR A 419 -24.87 35.03 37.86
C THR A 419 -25.44 34.70 39.24
N ALA A 420 -24.68 33.99 40.09
CA ALA A 420 -24.46 34.21 41.54
C ALA A 420 -23.86 32.91 42.18
N VAL A 421 -22.62 32.87 42.71
CA VAL A 421 -22.15 33.38 44.05
C VAL A 421 -22.69 32.45 45.17
N SER A 422 -21.96 31.80 46.10
CA SER A 422 -20.64 31.99 46.73
C SER A 422 -20.24 30.72 47.56
N ALA A 423 -18.94 30.61 47.91
CA ALA A 423 -18.30 30.27 49.23
C ALA A 423 -18.99 29.33 50.25
N LEU A 424 -18.34 28.68 51.22
CA LEU A 424 -16.98 28.22 51.59
C LEU A 424 -17.23 27.49 52.96
N THR A 425 -16.29 26.63 53.40
CA THR A 425 -16.06 26.11 54.78
C THR A 425 -16.88 24.90 55.25
N VAL A 426 -16.27 23.71 55.47
CA VAL A 426 -15.40 23.18 56.58
C VAL A 426 -16.23 22.51 57.68
N GLY A 427 -15.92 21.23 57.99
CA GLY A 427 -16.36 20.59 59.23
C GLY A 427 -16.34 19.06 59.27
N LEU A 428 -15.22 18.50 59.76
CA LEU A 428 -14.90 17.15 60.25
C LEU A 428 -16.01 16.18 60.74
N LEU A 429 -15.82 14.86 60.53
CA LEU A 429 -15.60 13.76 61.53
C LEU A 429 -15.61 12.40 60.77
N ALA A 430 -14.55 11.59 60.70
CA ALA A 430 -13.96 10.63 61.66
C ALA A 430 -14.69 9.26 61.80
N VAL A 431 -13.85 8.19 61.87
CA VAL A 431 -14.09 6.79 62.31
C VAL A 431 -14.58 5.80 61.25
N GLY A 432 -13.97 4.63 61.00
CA GLY A 432 -12.88 3.95 61.70
C GLY A 432 -12.39 2.64 61.03
N ILE A 433 -11.18 2.26 61.44
CA ILE A 433 -10.52 0.95 61.62
C ILE A 433 -11.23 -0.31 61.07
N GLY A 434 -10.48 -1.10 60.29
CA GLY A 434 -10.78 -2.51 60.02
C GLY A 434 -9.64 -3.23 59.28
N VAL A 435 -8.79 -3.91 60.04
CA VAL A 435 -7.62 -4.71 59.63
C VAL A 435 -8.01 -5.94 58.81
N GLY A 436 -7.18 -6.31 57.82
CA GLY A 436 -7.28 -7.60 57.12
C GLY A 436 -6.13 -7.84 56.15
N ALA A 437 -4.94 -8.16 56.68
CA ALA A 437 -3.80 -8.62 55.89
C ALA A 437 -4.00 -10.09 55.49
N ASN A 438 -3.86 -10.41 54.20
CA ASN A 438 -3.62 -11.77 53.75
C ASN A 438 -2.32 -11.83 52.94
N ARG A 439 -1.30 -12.41 53.59
CA ARG A 439 -0.08 -12.92 52.96
C ARG A 439 -0.41 -14.28 52.35
N ALA A 440 -0.11 -14.46 51.07
CA ALA A 440 0.02 -15.78 50.46
C ALA A 440 1.51 -16.00 50.13
N GLY A 441 2.14 -16.91 50.89
CA GLY A 441 3.44 -17.50 50.57
C GLY A 441 3.27 -18.81 49.79
N PRO A 442 4.37 -19.39 49.28
CA PRO A 442 4.38 -20.38 48.20
C PRO A 442 4.13 -21.81 48.68
N VAL A 443 3.60 -22.65 47.80
CA VAL A 443 3.35 -24.10 48.02
C VAL A 443 4.30 -24.93 47.12
N PRO A 444 4.88 -26.04 47.62
CA PRO A 444 6.09 -26.65 47.06
C PRO A 444 5.86 -27.71 45.98
N ALA A 445 6.96 -28.01 45.28
CA ALA A 445 7.10 -29.04 44.25
C ALA A 445 7.01 -30.48 44.82
N LEU A 446 6.51 -31.40 44.00
CA LEU A 446 6.47 -32.85 44.22
C LEU A 446 7.40 -33.54 43.21
N GLU A 447 8.22 -34.45 43.70
CA GLU A 447 9.18 -35.30 42.97
C GLU A 447 8.64 -36.72 42.68
N SER A 448 9.03 -37.23 41.49
CA SER A 448 9.40 -38.62 41.11
C SER A 448 8.29 -39.70 40.89
N PRO A 449 8.50 -40.79 40.07
CA PRO A 449 9.78 -41.39 39.59
C PRO A 449 9.87 -41.93 38.11
N ASP A 450 11.12 -42.22 37.70
CA ASP A 450 11.71 -43.17 36.72
C ASP A 450 10.92 -43.86 35.55
N GLY A 451 11.43 -43.62 34.31
CA GLY A 451 11.73 -44.60 33.22
C GLY A 451 10.58 -45.13 32.32
N PRO A 452 10.83 -45.59 31.05
CA PRO A 452 12.12 -45.94 30.45
C PRO A 452 12.45 -45.25 29.10
N SER A 453 13.72 -45.38 28.74
CA SER A 453 14.36 -44.98 27.48
C SER A 453 13.61 -45.37 26.20
N SER A 454 13.47 -44.42 25.28
CA SER A 454 13.43 -44.69 23.84
C SER A 454 14.33 -43.68 23.13
N THR A 455 15.36 -44.21 22.48
CA THR A 455 16.29 -43.53 21.56
C THR A 455 15.58 -42.53 20.66
N SER A 456 15.75 -41.23 20.91
CA SER A 456 15.45 -40.18 19.94
C SER A 456 16.75 -39.75 19.27
N ALA A 457 16.75 -39.87 17.94
CA ALA A 457 17.80 -39.41 17.07
C ALA A 457 18.13 -37.95 17.39
N THR A 458 19.42 -37.65 17.46
CA THR A 458 19.96 -36.30 17.57
C THR A 458 19.48 -35.48 16.37
N SER A 459 18.35 -34.80 16.50
CA SER A 459 18.01 -33.67 15.66
C SER A 459 19.02 -32.60 16.00
N ALA A 460 19.94 -32.32 15.07
CA ALA A 460 20.79 -31.15 15.18
C ALA A 460 19.86 -29.94 15.32
N ALA A 461 19.80 -29.38 16.53
CA ALA A 461 19.07 -28.16 16.78
C ALA A 461 19.60 -27.11 15.80
N VAL A 462 18.71 -26.59 14.97
CA VAL A 462 18.99 -25.39 14.19
C VAL A 462 19.24 -24.30 15.22
N VAL A 463 20.51 -23.95 15.44
CA VAL A 463 20.86 -22.83 16.32
C VAL A 463 20.30 -21.58 15.64
N GLU A 464 19.32 -20.96 16.29
CA GLU A 464 18.74 -19.71 15.79
C GLU A 464 19.83 -18.63 15.72
N PRO A 465 19.85 -17.81 14.66
CA PRO A 465 20.81 -16.71 14.55
C PRO A 465 20.72 -15.80 15.78
N SER A 466 21.84 -15.60 16.48
CA SER A 466 21.89 -14.80 17.71
C SER A 466 22.38 -13.38 17.48
N CYS A 467 21.72 -12.42 18.11
CA CYS A 467 22.13 -11.02 18.17
C CYS A 467 22.91 -10.70 19.46
N PRO A 468 23.79 -9.69 19.44
CA PRO A 468 24.42 -9.18 20.66
C PRO A 468 23.38 -8.76 21.72
N PRO A 469 23.71 -8.81 23.02
CA PRO A 469 22.83 -8.34 24.08
C PRO A 469 22.31 -6.91 23.81
N GLY A 470 21.01 -6.70 24.01
CA GLY A 470 20.37 -5.40 23.78
C GLY A 470 19.98 -5.12 22.32
N MET A 471 20.22 -6.05 21.38
CA MET A 471 19.80 -5.93 19.99
C MET A 471 18.67 -6.91 19.65
N ALA A 472 17.74 -6.48 18.80
CA ALA A 472 16.71 -7.35 18.22
C ALA A 472 17.18 -7.92 16.88
N TYR A 473 16.77 -9.16 16.60
CA TYR A 473 16.94 -9.80 15.31
C TYR A 473 15.87 -9.32 14.33
N VAL A 474 16.31 -8.78 13.19
CA VAL A 474 15.44 -8.38 12.09
C VAL A 474 15.74 -9.31 10.91
N PRO A 475 14.75 -10.09 10.43
CA PRO A 475 15.00 -11.18 9.48
C PRO A 475 15.46 -10.71 8.09
N GLY A 476 15.26 -9.44 7.75
CA GLY A 476 15.52 -8.90 6.41
C GLY A 476 14.59 -9.51 5.35
N ARG A 477 13.89 -8.67 4.58
CA ARG A 477 13.04 -9.12 3.47
C ARG A 477 13.04 -8.12 2.34
N SER A 478 12.38 -8.46 1.24
CA SER A 478 12.01 -7.46 0.25
C SER A 478 10.89 -6.57 0.76
N PHE A 479 11.08 -5.25 0.64
CA PHE A 479 10.08 -4.24 0.93
C PHE A 479 10.22 -3.08 -0.06
N PHE A 480 9.20 -2.22 -0.13
CA PHE A 480 9.31 -0.97 -0.87
C PHE A 480 9.88 0.08 0.08
N ARG A 481 11.06 0.64 -0.21
CA ARG A 481 11.70 1.74 0.53
C ARG A 481 11.31 3.08 -0.10
N GLY A 482 11.09 4.10 0.72
CA GLY A 482 10.62 5.41 0.28
C GLY A 482 9.11 5.48 0.09
N SER A 483 8.62 6.63 -0.37
CA SER A 483 7.19 6.89 -0.60
C SER A 483 6.99 7.67 -1.90
N ASN A 484 5.88 7.40 -2.58
CA ASN A 484 5.40 8.19 -3.73
C ASN A 484 4.35 9.23 -3.31
N GLU A 485 4.34 9.62 -2.03
CA GLU A 485 3.49 10.70 -1.56
C GLU A 485 3.91 12.03 -2.20
N ALA A 486 2.93 12.76 -2.75
CA ALA A 486 3.17 13.98 -3.49
C ALA A 486 3.81 15.08 -2.63
N GLY A 487 4.62 15.93 -3.26
CA GLY A 487 5.27 17.07 -2.58
C GLY A 487 6.56 16.74 -1.81
N HIS A 488 7.06 15.50 -1.93
CA HIS A 488 8.18 15.02 -1.12
C HIS A 488 9.26 14.30 -1.93
N GLU A 489 9.94 15.05 -2.80
CA GLU A 489 11.03 14.56 -3.66
C GLU A 489 12.19 13.91 -2.88
N LEU A 490 12.37 14.30 -1.60
CA LEU A 490 13.47 13.79 -0.80
C LEU A 490 13.38 12.29 -0.58
N TRP A 491 12.22 11.66 -0.44
CA TRP A 491 12.09 10.21 -0.19
C TRP A 491 11.32 9.46 -1.28
N ALA A 492 11.19 10.07 -2.46
CA ALA A 492 10.65 9.47 -3.67
C ALA A 492 11.78 9.07 -4.64
N PRO A 493 11.55 8.10 -5.55
CA PRO A 493 10.38 7.21 -5.59
C PRO A 493 10.47 6.05 -4.58
N ALA A 494 9.32 5.49 -4.26
CA ALA A 494 9.20 4.17 -3.66
C ALA A 494 9.75 3.12 -4.64
N HIS A 495 10.73 2.35 -4.19
CA HIS A 495 11.43 1.34 -5.00
C HIS A 495 11.72 0.10 -4.16
N LYS A 496 11.90 -1.05 -4.82
CA LYS A 496 12.07 -2.31 -4.12
C LYS A 496 13.49 -2.43 -3.57
N VAL A 497 13.59 -2.76 -2.29
CA VAL A 497 14.85 -3.07 -1.62
C VAL A 497 14.74 -4.45 -0.99
N ARG A 498 15.78 -5.27 -1.12
CA ARG A 498 15.92 -6.55 -0.43
C ARG A 498 17.02 -6.43 0.62
N LEU A 499 16.70 -6.72 1.88
CA LEU A 499 17.68 -6.74 2.97
C LEU A 499 17.99 -8.17 3.40
N ALA A 500 19.26 -8.43 3.70
CA ALA A 500 19.71 -9.57 4.48
C ALA A 500 19.28 -9.43 5.96
N PRO A 501 19.29 -10.52 6.75
CA PRO A 501 19.05 -10.42 8.18
C PRO A 501 20.12 -9.59 8.89
N PHE A 502 19.71 -8.80 9.88
CA PHE A 502 20.59 -7.94 10.67
C PHE A 502 20.12 -7.85 12.12
N CYS A 503 20.98 -7.36 13.00
CA CYS A 503 20.67 -7.03 14.38
C CYS A 503 20.71 -5.51 14.55
N VAL A 504 19.78 -4.96 15.32
CA VAL A 504 19.73 -3.51 15.61
C VAL A 504 19.38 -3.30 17.07
N ASP A 505 19.96 -2.27 17.71
CA ASP A 505 19.70 -1.99 19.12
C ASP A 505 18.19 -1.76 19.36
N VAL A 506 17.68 -2.36 20.43
CA VAL A 506 16.26 -2.28 20.82
C VAL A 506 15.85 -0.83 21.13
N HIS A 507 16.78 -0.06 21.67
CA HIS A 507 16.60 1.35 22.04
C HIS A 507 17.69 2.21 21.39
N GLU A 508 17.46 3.52 21.36
CA GLU A 508 18.52 4.51 21.12
C GLU A 508 19.64 4.36 22.17
N VAL A 509 20.90 4.66 21.79
CA VAL A 509 22.03 4.64 22.73
C VAL A 509 21.76 5.66 23.85
N THR A 510 21.87 5.24 25.10
CA THR A 510 21.61 6.12 26.24
C THR A 510 22.80 7.03 26.56
N ALA A 511 22.53 8.14 27.26
CA ALA A 511 23.57 9.06 27.72
C ALA A 511 24.59 8.37 28.65
N ALA A 512 24.15 7.42 29.48
CA ALA A 512 25.04 6.63 30.34
C ALA A 512 25.94 5.69 29.54
N GLU A 513 25.39 4.98 28.56
CA GLU A 513 26.15 4.08 27.69
C GLU A 513 27.22 4.85 26.91
N TYR A 514 26.86 5.97 26.29
CA TYR A 514 27.83 6.83 25.60
C TYR A 514 28.89 7.39 26.55
N LYS A 515 28.47 7.85 27.74
CA LYS A 515 29.39 8.36 28.77
C LYS A 515 30.39 7.31 29.21
N SER A 516 29.99 6.04 29.33
CA SER A 516 30.90 4.96 29.71
C SER A 516 32.05 4.78 28.71
N CYS A 517 31.76 4.82 27.40
CA CYS A 517 32.79 4.83 26.35
C CYS A 517 33.67 6.08 26.41
N SER A 518 33.07 7.24 26.71
CA SER A 518 33.81 8.49 26.76
C SER A 518 34.72 8.63 27.99
N ASP A 519 34.33 8.09 29.14
CA ASP A 519 35.13 8.14 30.36
C ASP A 519 36.40 7.31 30.27
N VAL A 520 36.39 6.24 29.46
CA VAL A 520 37.59 5.41 29.18
C VAL A 520 38.43 5.95 28.01
N GLY A 521 38.03 7.07 27.39
CA GLY A 521 38.78 7.73 26.32
C GLY A 521 38.55 7.16 24.92
N GLU A 522 37.64 6.21 24.75
CA GLU A 522 37.36 5.52 23.49
C GLU A 522 36.37 6.29 22.60
N CYS A 523 35.51 7.13 23.22
CA CYS A 523 34.58 8.02 22.53
C CYS A 523 34.83 9.50 22.88
N LEU A 524 34.78 10.37 21.86
CA LEU A 524 34.94 11.81 22.06
C LEU A 524 33.79 12.40 22.88
N ARG A 525 34.10 13.32 23.80
CA ARG A 525 33.07 14.05 24.55
C ARG A 525 32.29 15.01 23.62
N PRO A 526 30.95 15.00 23.66
CA PRO A 526 30.15 15.98 22.91
C PRO A 526 30.39 17.39 23.42
N ALA A 527 30.33 18.37 22.53
CA ALA A 527 30.40 19.77 22.94
C ALA A 527 29.12 20.16 23.72
N PRO A 528 29.22 21.01 24.75
CA PRO A 528 28.08 21.34 25.62
C PRO A 528 27.02 22.19 24.92
N VAL A 529 27.39 22.88 23.85
CA VAL A 529 26.48 23.71 23.04
C VAL A 529 26.20 23.00 21.72
N PRO A 530 24.93 22.77 21.36
CA PRO A 530 24.57 22.13 20.11
C PRO A 530 24.93 23.03 18.92
N PHE A 531 24.86 22.45 17.72
CA PHE A 531 25.15 23.15 16.48
C PHE A 531 24.33 22.56 15.36
N TRP A 532 23.75 23.45 14.56
CA TRP A 532 23.19 23.15 13.26
C TRP A 532 23.41 24.37 12.35
N PRO A 533 23.46 24.18 11.03
CA PRO A 533 23.60 25.29 10.09
C PRO A 533 22.46 26.31 10.25
N ARG A 534 22.80 27.60 10.19
CA ARG A 534 21.83 28.70 10.28
C ARG A 534 20.98 28.74 9.00
N SER A 535 19.66 28.85 9.16
CA SER A 535 18.75 29.17 8.05
C SER A 535 18.97 30.60 7.55
N GLU A 536 18.82 30.82 6.24
CA GLU A 536 18.82 32.16 5.63
C GLU A 536 17.78 33.10 6.26
N THR A 537 16.66 32.55 6.73
CA THR A 537 15.53 33.31 7.31
C THR A 537 15.74 33.75 8.76
N ILE A 538 16.77 33.23 9.45
CA ILE A 538 17.01 33.50 10.87
C ILE A 538 18.26 34.37 11.03
N GLY A 539 18.14 35.48 11.76
CA GLY A 539 19.26 36.36 12.07
C GLY A 539 20.32 35.70 12.96
N GLU A 540 21.59 36.06 12.79
CA GLU A 540 22.71 35.44 13.53
C GLU A 540 22.52 35.47 15.06
N LYS A 541 22.11 36.61 15.62
CA LYS A 541 21.85 36.74 17.07
C LYS A 541 20.73 35.83 17.57
N GLU A 542 19.67 35.67 16.77
CA GLU A 542 18.56 34.78 17.10
C GLU A 542 19.01 33.32 17.02
N HIS A 543 19.81 32.97 16.02
CA HIS A 543 20.38 31.64 15.86
C HIS A 543 21.29 31.26 17.03
N THR A 544 22.24 32.13 17.41
CA THR A 544 23.14 31.89 18.55
C THR A 544 22.37 31.74 19.85
N ARG A 545 21.38 32.60 20.11
CA ARG A 545 20.50 32.48 21.28
C ARG A 545 19.75 31.14 21.27
N SER A 546 19.29 30.69 20.11
CA SER A 546 18.63 29.40 19.97
C SER A 546 19.58 28.24 20.30
N LEU A 547 20.81 28.24 19.79
CA LEU A 547 21.81 27.22 20.12
C LEU A 547 22.09 27.14 21.63
N GLU A 548 22.30 28.29 22.28
CA GLU A 548 22.54 28.39 23.72
C GLU A 548 21.34 27.88 24.53
N ALA A 549 20.12 28.31 24.17
CA ALA A 549 18.90 27.90 24.87
C ALA A 549 18.69 26.37 24.82
N HIS A 550 18.90 25.75 23.65
CA HIS A 550 18.72 24.31 23.48
C HIS A 550 19.87 23.46 24.03
N GLY A 551 21.01 24.06 24.40
CA GLY A 551 22.05 23.35 25.16
C GLY A 551 21.55 22.79 26.50
N ALA A 552 20.49 23.39 27.06
CA ALA A 552 19.82 22.85 28.24
C ALA A 552 19.16 21.48 27.99
N LEU A 553 18.88 21.10 26.75
CA LEU A 553 18.27 19.82 26.37
C LEU A 553 19.28 18.73 25.98
N CYS A 554 20.58 19.05 25.90
CA CYS A 554 21.61 18.02 25.67
C CYS A 554 21.73 17.07 26.88
N THR A 555 21.88 15.77 26.68
CA THR A 555 21.79 14.76 27.76
C THR A 555 23.13 14.35 28.34
N PHE A 556 24.25 14.53 27.62
CA PHE A 556 25.57 14.07 28.04
C PHE A 556 25.98 14.59 29.43
N GLY A 557 26.20 13.67 30.37
CA GLY A 557 26.71 13.95 31.71
C GLY A 557 25.77 14.71 32.64
N LYS A 558 24.49 14.88 32.28
CA LYS A 558 23.51 15.57 33.14
C LYS A 558 22.83 14.59 34.11
N PRO A 559 22.79 14.92 35.42
CA PRO A 559 22.11 14.10 36.41
C PRO A 559 20.63 13.90 36.09
N GLY A 560 20.15 12.67 36.23
CA GLY A 560 18.75 12.30 35.98
C GLY A 560 18.42 12.03 34.52
N LEU A 561 19.36 12.24 33.59
CA LEU A 561 19.18 11.96 32.15
C LEU A 561 19.97 10.73 31.68
N GLU A 562 20.47 9.91 32.59
CA GLU A 562 21.31 8.75 32.31
C GLU A 562 20.62 7.74 31.38
N ARG A 563 19.31 7.57 31.53
CA ARG A 563 18.47 6.65 30.74
C ARG A 563 17.86 7.29 29.48
N HIS A 564 18.10 8.56 29.24
CA HIS A 564 17.62 9.24 28.03
C HIS A 564 18.58 8.97 26.87
N PRO A 565 18.13 9.07 25.61
CA PRO A 565 19.03 8.95 24.46
C PRO A 565 20.14 9.98 24.54
N ILE A 566 21.34 9.59 24.13
CA ILE A 566 22.41 10.53 23.88
C ILE A 566 22.02 11.40 22.67
N ASN A 567 22.07 12.72 22.86
CA ASN A 567 21.83 13.70 21.81
C ASN A 567 22.94 14.76 21.79
N CYS A 568 22.84 15.75 20.90
CA CYS A 568 23.89 16.76 20.69
C CYS A 568 25.24 16.14 20.33
N ILE A 569 25.22 15.11 19.49
CA ILE A 569 26.40 14.42 18.97
C ILE A 569 26.52 14.57 17.46
N THR A 570 27.75 14.53 16.95
CA THR A 570 28.02 14.49 15.51
C THR A 570 27.86 13.08 14.94
N TRP A 571 27.79 12.98 13.61
CA TRP A 571 27.77 11.68 12.94
C TRP A 571 29.05 10.88 13.24
N ASP A 572 30.22 11.52 13.22
CA ASP A 572 31.50 10.85 13.50
C ASP A 572 31.57 10.30 14.92
N GLN A 573 31.01 11.02 15.90
CA GLN A 573 30.90 10.55 17.29
C GLN A 573 30.02 9.32 17.41
N ALA A 574 28.86 9.33 16.75
CA ALA A 574 27.94 8.19 16.71
C ALA A 574 28.59 6.97 16.04
N ALA A 575 29.24 7.17 14.88
CA ALA A 575 29.93 6.12 14.15
C ALA A 575 31.12 5.53 14.94
N GLN A 576 31.91 6.37 15.61
CA GLN A 576 33.00 5.95 16.48
C GLN A 576 32.50 5.10 17.65
N TYR A 577 31.40 5.50 18.29
CA TYR A 577 30.79 4.72 19.37
C TYR A 577 30.35 3.33 18.88
N CYS A 578 29.62 3.24 17.78
CA CYS A 578 29.20 1.94 17.26
C CYS A 578 30.43 1.07 16.91
N LYS A 579 31.45 1.67 16.29
CA LYS A 579 32.69 0.96 15.94
C LYS A 579 33.44 0.42 17.17
N HIS A 580 33.46 1.16 18.28
CA HIS A 580 34.08 0.71 19.53
C HIS A 580 33.44 -0.59 20.08
N LEU A 581 32.16 -0.83 19.75
CA LEU A 581 31.43 -2.04 20.13
C LEU A 581 31.43 -3.14 19.06
N ASP A 582 32.30 -3.04 18.04
CA ASP A 582 32.28 -3.90 16.84
C ASP A 582 30.92 -3.89 16.10
N LYS A 583 30.18 -2.78 16.22
CA LYS A 583 28.91 -2.50 15.55
C LYS A 583 29.12 -1.40 14.49
N ARG A 584 28.05 -0.98 13.84
CA ARG A 584 28.00 0.17 12.92
C ARG A 584 26.69 0.94 13.08
N LEU A 585 26.58 2.11 12.46
CA LEU A 585 25.26 2.73 12.26
C LEU A 585 24.41 1.85 11.32
N PRO A 586 23.08 1.79 11.51
CA PRO A 586 22.19 1.14 10.56
C PRO A 586 22.28 1.83 9.20
N THR A 587 22.12 1.07 8.12
CA THR A 587 21.88 1.72 6.83
C THR A 587 20.52 2.40 6.86
N GLU A 588 20.34 3.38 5.98
CA GLU A 588 19.08 4.05 5.76
C GLU A 588 17.96 3.01 5.50
N ALA A 589 18.22 2.03 4.63
CA ALA A 589 17.26 0.99 4.32
C ALA A 589 16.94 0.07 5.50
N GLU A 590 17.95 -0.34 6.26
CA GLU A 590 17.77 -1.15 7.47
C GLU A 590 16.92 -0.43 8.49
N TRP A 591 17.16 0.87 8.69
CA TRP A 591 16.42 1.68 9.63
C TRP A 591 14.93 1.72 9.29
N GLU A 592 14.57 1.99 8.03
CA GLU A 592 13.17 2.08 7.62
C GLU A 592 12.48 0.72 7.63
N PHE A 593 13.18 -0.34 7.24
CA PHE A 593 12.65 -1.69 7.38
C PHE A 593 12.45 -2.08 8.85
N ALA A 594 13.38 -1.74 9.74
CA ALA A 594 13.27 -1.97 11.16
C ALA A 594 12.09 -1.18 11.79
N ALA A 595 11.81 0.01 11.26
CA ALA A 595 10.70 0.83 11.72
C ALA A 595 9.34 0.23 11.32
N ARG A 596 9.13 -0.12 10.05
CA ARG A 596 7.79 -0.49 9.53
C ARG A 596 7.64 -1.86 8.87
N GLY A 597 8.73 -2.61 8.70
CA GLY A 597 8.70 -3.92 8.06
C GLY A 597 8.25 -3.90 6.60
N SER A 598 7.71 -5.03 6.13
CA SER A 598 7.19 -5.21 4.77
C SER A 598 5.66 -5.34 4.69
N ASP A 599 4.95 -5.20 5.81
CA ASP A 599 3.50 -5.46 5.91
C ASP A 599 2.62 -4.24 5.56
N GLY A 600 3.26 -3.10 5.27
CA GLY A 600 2.57 -1.91 4.74
C GLY A 600 1.92 -1.02 5.80
N ARG A 601 2.23 -1.21 7.10
CA ARG A 601 1.80 -0.33 8.18
C ARG A 601 2.24 1.13 7.96
N ALA A 602 1.44 2.08 8.44
CA ALA A 602 1.70 3.51 8.30
C ALA A 602 2.81 4.00 9.26
N TYR A 603 2.82 3.51 10.49
CA TYR A 603 3.74 3.89 11.57
C TYR A 603 4.39 2.65 12.20
N PRO A 604 5.44 2.81 13.02
CA PRO A 604 6.12 1.64 13.58
C PRO A 604 5.20 0.72 14.40
N TRP A 605 4.26 1.31 15.14
CA TRP A 605 3.26 0.62 15.96
C TRP A 605 2.02 0.14 15.20
N GLY A 606 1.88 0.45 13.91
CA GLY A 606 0.70 0.10 13.12
C GLY A 606 0.09 1.32 12.43
N ASP A 607 -1.23 1.37 12.36
CA ASP A 607 -1.96 2.38 11.59
C ASP A 607 -2.70 3.41 12.46
N ASP A 608 -2.64 3.23 13.79
CA ASP A 608 -3.21 4.17 14.74
C ASP A 608 -2.50 5.53 14.63
N LEU A 609 -3.28 6.61 14.62
CA LEU A 609 -2.74 7.95 14.53
C LEU A 609 -1.75 8.22 15.67
N PRO A 610 -0.63 8.91 15.41
CA PRO A 610 0.35 9.23 16.44
C PRO A 610 -0.28 10.06 17.54
N ASP A 611 -0.04 9.67 18.79
CA ASP A 611 -0.47 10.41 19.98
C ASP A 611 0.59 10.31 21.08
N GLU A 612 0.31 10.90 22.24
CA GLU A 612 1.21 10.98 23.39
C GLU A 612 1.55 9.63 24.04
N LYS A 613 0.88 8.55 23.63
CA LYS A 613 1.14 7.20 24.15
C LYS A 613 2.12 6.43 23.26
N HIS A 614 2.17 6.78 21.98
CA HIS A 614 2.98 6.08 20.99
C HIS A 614 4.42 6.59 20.94
N MET A 615 4.67 7.87 21.22
CA MET A 615 5.99 8.46 21.05
C MET A 615 6.18 9.73 21.87
N ASN A 616 7.44 10.11 22.05
CA ASN A 616 7.83 11.44 22.53
C ASN A 616 7.91 12.43 21.36
N ALA A 617 7.09 13.48 21.36
CA ALA A 617 6.99 14.51 20.33
C ALA A 617 6.47 15.83 20.93
N CYS A 618 6.47 16.92 20.16
CA CYS A 618 6.22 18.23 20.75
C CYS A 618 4.73 18.42 21.09
N GLY A 619 4.40 18.43 22.38
CA GLY A 619 3.08 18.69 22.93
C GLY A 619 2.98 20.06 23.63
N THR A 620 2.15 20.12 24.68
CA THR A 620 2.00 21.33 25.52
C THR A 620 3.26 21.67 26.31
N GLU A 621 3.96 20.66 26.81
CA GLU A 621 5.19 20.73 27.59
C GLU A 621 6.36 21.30 26.78
N CYS A 622 6.58 20.79 25.56
CA CYS A 622 7.57 21.27 24.62
C CYS A 622 7.36 22.76 24.28
N THR A 623 6.14 23.16 23.89
CA THR A 623 5.86 24.56 23.54
C THR A 623 5.90 25.50 24.75
N SER A 624 5.55 25.01 25.94
CA SER A 624 5.67 25.77 27.19
C SER A 624 7.15 26.01 27.54
N TRP A 625 8.00 25.00 27.36
CA TRP A 625 9.44 25.15 27.53
C TRP A 625 10.05 26.17 26.55
N GLN A 626 9.66 26.11 25.28
CA GLN A 626 10.13 27.05 24.25
C GLN A 626 9.78 28.50 24.62
N LYS A 627 8.53 28.75 25.03
CA LYS A 627 8.06 30.07 25.48
C LYS A 627 8.84 30.56 26.72
N ALA A 628 9.03 29.69 27.70
CA ALA A 628 9.75 30.03 28.93
C ALA A 628 11.23 30.40 28.68
N ARG A 629 11.82 29.89 27.60
CA ARG A 629 13.20 30.21 27.18
C ARG A 629 13.31 31.33 26.15
N GLY A 630 12.19 31.96 25.77
CA GLY A 630 12.18 33.02 24.77
C GLY A 630 12.56 32.55 23.37
N VAL A 631 12.33 31.27 23.07
CA VAL A 631 12.53 30.66 21.75
C VAL A 631 11.18 30.62 21.02
N ARG A 632 11.21 30.80 19.69
CA ARG A 632 10.00 30.71 18.86
C ARG A 632 9.39 29.31 19.01
N ALA A 633 8.11 29.26 19.39
CA ALA A 633 7.41 28.00 19.53
C ALA A 633 7.00 27.43 18.16
N GLY A 634 7.27 26.14 17.94
CA GLY A 634 6.92 25.42 16.72
C GLY A 634 5.48 24.88 16.75
N PRO A 635 5.04 24.19 15.67
CA PRO A 635 3.80 23.42 15.70
C PRO A 635 3.90 22.30 16.75
N ARG A 636 2.74 21.85 17.22
CA ARG A 636 2.63 20.67 18.10
C ARG A 636 2.22 19.45 17.29
N MET A 637 2.74 18.29 17.68
CA MET A 637 2.32 17.01 17.14
C MET A 637 0.94 16.60 17.66
N TYR A 638 0.71 16.84 18.94
CA TYR A 638 -0.57 16.61 19.63
C TYR A 638 -0.83 17.70 20.67
N ASP A 639 -2.10 17.85 21.06
CA ASP A 639 -2.51 18.88 22.02
C ASP A 639 -2.25 18.51 23.48
N LYS A 640 -1.85 17.27 23.76
CA LYS A 640 -1.65 16.73 25.11
C LYS A 640 -0.21 16.88 25.61
N ASP A 641 -0.05 16.57 26.89
CA ASP A 641 1.23 16.52 27.58
C ASP A 641 1.73 15.08 27.69
N ASP A 642 2.90 14.78 27.11
CA ASP A 642 3.54 13.46 27.20
C ASP A 642 4.47 13.32 28.42
N GLY A 643 4.64 14.40 29.20
CA GLY A 643 5.48 14.48 30.38
C GLY A 643 6.92 14.92 30.13
N PHE A 644 7.34 15.13 28.88
CA PHE A 644 8.74 15.36 28.52
C PHE A 644 8.93 16.55 27.58
N ALA A 645 9.30 17.71 28.13
CA ALA A 645 9.70 18.88 27.32
C ALA A 645 11.02 18.70 26.53
N GLY A 646 11.69 17.56 26.72
CA GLY A 646 12.97 17.18 26.13
C GLY A 646 12.91 15.73 25.67
N THR A 647 14.06 15.05 25.66
CA THR A 647 14.06 13.59 25.49
C THR A 647 13.36 12.92 26.68
N ALA A 648 12.87 11.70 26.47
CA ALA A 648 12.31 10.82 27.49
C ALA A 648 13.29 9.66 27.73
N PRO A 649 13.23 8.98 28.89
CA PRO A 649 13.94 7.72 29.08
C PRO A 649 13.57 6.74 27.98
N VAL A 650 14.55 6.04 27.42
CA VAL A 650 14.28 5.06 26.35
C VAL A 650 13.29 4.00 26.82
N GLY A 651 12.36 3.63 25.94
CA GLY A 651 11.30 2.65 26.21
C GLY A 651 10.10 3.20 26.99
N SER A 652 9.97 4.51 27.18
CA SER A 652 8.85 5.13 27.91
C SER A 652 7.49 4.99 27.20
N PHE A 653 7.49 4.72 25.90
CA PHE A 653 6.28 4.66 25.05
C PHE A 653 6.05 3.24 24.52
N PRO A 654 5.54 2.30 25.34
CA PRO A 654 5.38 0.90 24.93
C PRO A 654 4.33 0.70 23.83
N ALA A 655 3.40 1.65 23.64
CA ALA A 655 2.46 1.60 22.51
C ALA A 655 3.14 1.89 21.18
N GLY A 656 4.34 2.51 21.18
CA GLY A 656 5.13 2.82 20.00
C GLY A 656 5.98 1.68 19.46
N VAL A 657 5.96 0.51 20.10
CA VAL A 657 6.89 -0.59 19.82
C VAL A 657 6.63 -1.20 18.44
N THR A 658 7.70 -1.46 17.70
CA THR A 658 7.62 -2.05 16.35
C THR A 658 7.28 -3.54 16.39
N MET A 659 6.91 -4.12 15.25
CA MET A 659 6.74 -5.59 15.15
C MET A 659 8.00 -6.40 15.46
N PHE A 660 9.17 -5.77 15.43
CA PHE A 660 10.44 -6.40 15.78
C PHE A 660 10.84 -6.13 17.24
N GLY A 661 9.95 -5.53 18.04
CA GLY A 661 10.22 -5.21 19.44
C GLY A 661 11.13 -4.01 19.65
N LEU A 662 11.28 -3.14 18.65
CA LEU A 662 12.12 -1.94 18.77
C LEU A 662 11.32 -0.79 19.35
N HIS A 663 11.94 -0.04 20.25
CA HIS A 663 11.38 1.14 20.88
C HIS A 663 11.91 2.40 20.22
N ASP A 664 11.13 3.48 20.34
CA ASP A 664 11.54 4.84 20.00
C ASP A 664 12.07 4.98 18.56
N MET A 665 11.59 4.16 17.62
CA MET A 665 11.97 4.29 16.20
C MET A 665 11.40 5.59 15.59
N ILE A 666 10.33 6.14 16.15
CA ILE A 666 9.79 7.45 15.78
C ILE A 666 9.53 8.21 17.07
N GLY A 667 9.98 9.46 17.13
CA GLY A 667 9.96 10.28 18.34
C GLY A 667 11.25 10.16 19.14
N ASN A 668 11.30 10.85 20.28
CA ASN A 668 12.49 11.00 21.10
C ASN A 668 13.64 11.71 20.35
N VAL A 669 14.48 11.04 19.56
CA VAL A 669 15.43 11.71 18.67
C VAL A 669 15.35 11.22 17.22
N PHE A 670 15.71 12.10 16.28
CA PHE A 670 16.16 11.65 14.97
C PHE A 670 17.44 10.86 15.13
N GLU A 671 17.64 9.87 14.27
CA GLU A 671 18.79 8.97 14.35
C GLU A 671 19.71 9.13 13.14
N TRP A 672 21.00 9.26 13.42
CA TRP A 672 22.03 9.13 12.39
C TRP A 672 22.02 7.73 11.76
N THR A 673 22.06 7.68 10.43
CA THR A 673 22.26 6.45 9.66
C THR A 673 23.65 6.46 9.01
N GLY A 674 24.12 5.31 8.52
CA GLY A 674 25.41 5.20 7.85
C GLY A 674 25.50 5.96 6.51
N ASP A 675 24.37 6.25 5.88
CA ASP A 675 24.29 6.63 4.48
C ASP A 675 24.52 8.13 4.25
N TYR A 676 25.18 8.45 3.14
CA TYR A 676 25.16 9.79 2.57
C TYR A 676 23.83 10.04 1.85
N MET A 677 23.33 11.27 1.89
CA MET A 677 22.09 11.64 1.23
C MET A 677 22.26 11.63 -0.28
N ALA A 678 21.39 10.89 -0.97
CA ALA A 678 21.22 10.93 -2.42
C ALA A 678 19.76 10.67 -2.80
N GLY A 679 19.35 11.14 -3.98
CA GLY A 679 18.03 10.84 -4.55
C GLY A 679 17.86 9.33 -4.77
N TYR A 680 16.62 8.84 -4.68
CA TYR A 680 16.36 7.44 -5.00
C TYR A 680 16.27 7.22 -6.51
N GLY A 681 16.83 6.11 -6.97
CA GLY A 681 16.56 5.56 -8.29
C GLY A 681 15.37 4.61 -8.26
N ALA A 682 14.80 4.30 -9.43
CA ALA A 682 13.71 3.33 -9.57
C ALA A 682 14.21 1.86 -9.59
N ALA A 683 15.51 1.63 -9.44
CA ALA A 683 16.10 0.29 -9.52
C ALA A 683 15.84 -0.54 -8.26
N ASP A 684 15.66 -1.84 -8.47
CA ASP A 684 15.67 -2.83 -7.38
C ASP A 684 17.08 -2.93 -6.80
N LEU A 685 17.21 -2.77 -5.47
CA LEU A 685 18.50 -2.81 -4.78
C LEU A 685 18.53 -3.95 -3.75
N ALA A 686 19.71 -4.53 -3.53
CA ALA A 686 19.98 -5.48 -2.46
C ALA A 686 20.99 -4.87 -1.49
N ASP A 687 20.65 -4.83 -0.20
CA ASP A 687 21.48 -4.29 0.88
C ASP A 687 22.13 -2.92 0.57
N PRO A 688 21.34 -1.91 0.15
CA PRO A 688 21.91 -0.62 -0.26
C PRO A 688 22.52 0.12 0.93
N THR A 689 23.68 0.73 0.70
CA THR A 689 24.46 1.52 1.69
C THR A 689 24.57 3.00 1.33
N GLY A 690 23.79 3.46 0.36
CA GLY A 690 23.91 4.80 -0.21
C GLY A 690 25.19 4.98 -1.03
N PRO A 691 25.49 6.20 -1.50
CA PRO A 691 26.73 6.49 -2.21
C PRO A 691 27.94 6.51 -1.25
N ASP A 692 29.12 6.20 -1.77
CA ASP A 692 30.37 6.14 -0.97
C ASP A 692 30.85 7.52 -0.47
N GLN A 693 30.38 8.61 -1.10
CA GLN A 693 30.80 9.98 -0.84
C GLN A 693 29.59 10.92 -0.83
N GLY A 694 29.69 12.00 -0.06
CA GLY A 694 28.66 13.03 0.00
C GLY A 694 28.98 14.12 1.02
N THR A 695 28.19 15.19 1.02
CA THR A 695 28.36 16.34 1.93
C THR A 695 27.38 16.33 3.11
N ARG A 696 26.33 15.51 3.04
CA ARG A 696 25.30 15.41 4.08
C ARG A 696 24.95 13.96 4.36
N ARG A 697 24.75 13.64 5.63
CA ARG A 697 24.36 12.32 6.14
C ARG A 697 22.86 12.27 6.38
N VAL A 698 22.27 11.09 6.20
CA VAL A 698 20.84 10.87 6.40
C VAL A 698 20.53 10.71 7.89
N ILE A 699 19.48 11.40 8.33
CA ILE A 699 18.81 11.15 9.62
C ILE A 699 17.37 10.70 9.39
N ARG A 700 16.88 9.83 10.27
CA ARG A 700 15.53 9.23 10.19
C ARG A 700 14.83 9.22 11.53
N GLY A 701 13.53 8.96 11.49
CA GLY A 701 12.69 8.98 12.67
C GLY A 701 11.88 10.26 12.74
N GLY A 702 11.95 10.90 13.88
CA GLY A 702 11.28 12.12 14.28
C GLY A 702 11.75 12.39 15.70
N ALA A 703 11.77 13.64 16.16
CA ALA A 703 12.29 13.96 17.49
C ALA A 703 11.24 14.60 18.39
N PHE A 704 11.52 14.62 19.70
CA PHE A 704 10.66 15.22 20.73
C PHE A 704 10.29 16.68 20.44
N ASN A 705 11.13 17.40 19.68
CA ASN A 705 10.91 18.80 19.31
C ASN A 705 10.08 18.95 18.03
N GLY A 706 9.62 17.85 17.45
CA GLY A 706 8.87 17.80 16.20
C GLY A 706 7.36 17.91 16.39
N GLY A 707 6.73 18.71 15.54
CA GLY A 707 5.27 18.85 15.48
C GLY A 707 4.69 18.75 14.07
N HIS A 708 5.48 18.29 13.10
CA HIS A 708 5.02 18.16 11.72
C HIS A 708 4.56 16.72 11.45
N PRO A 709 3.34 16.47 10.96
CA PRO A 709 2.81 15.11 10.75
C PRO A 709 3.71 14.23 9.87
N LEU A 710 4.42 14.80 8.90
CA LEU A 710 5.35 14.02 8.07
C LEU A 710 6.51 13.39 8.85
N TRP A 711 6.93 13.97 9.99
CA TRP A 711 8.07 13.47 10.76
C TRP A 711 7.76 12.15 11.48
N VAL A 712 6.52 11.68 11.44
CA VAL A 712 6.17 10.36 11.98
C VAL A 712 6.16 9.27 10.91
N ASN A 713 6.27 9.65 9.63
CA ASN A 713 6.28 8.68 8.53
C ASN A 713 7.65 7.98 8.50
N PRO A 714 7.73 6.64 8.59
CA PRO A 714 9.01 5.93 8.58
C PRO A 714 9.83 6.07 7.30
N ALA A 715 9.20 6.45 6.17
CA ALA A 715 9.90 6.76 4.92
C ALA A 715 10.50 8.18 4.92
N PHE A 716 10.08 9.03 5.86
CA PHE A 716 10.59 10.37 6.02
C PHE A 716 12.09 10.35 6.30
N ARG A 717 12.82 11.25 5.64
CA ARG A 717 14.24 11.41 5.83
C ARG A 717 14.65 12.86 5.71
N PHE A 718 15.65 13.22 6.50
CA PHE A 718 16.35 14.49 6.37
C PHE A 718 17.83 14.25 6.13
N ALA A 719 18.50 15.30 5.69
CA ALA A 719 19.93 15.32 5.54
C ALA A 719 20.51 16.41 6.44
N MET A 720 21.64 16.14 7.07
CA MET A 720 22.37 17.10 7.88
C MET A 720 23.86 17.04 7.54
N VAL A 721 24.57 18.15 7.68
CA VAL A 721 26.05 18.11 7.58
C VAL A 721 26.60 17.28 8.75
N PRO A 722 27.66 16.47 8.56
CA PRO A 722 28.17 15.55 9.59
C PRO A 722 28.50 16.20 10.94
N GLU A 723 28.88 17.47 10.94
CA GLU A 723 29.24 18.27 12.12
C GLU A 723 28.03 18.74 12.93
N THR A 724 26.81 18.54 12.40
CA THR A 724 25.57 18.85 13.10
C THR A 724 25.49 18.02 14.38
N ARG A 725 25.12 18.68 15.47
CA ARG A 725 24.91 18.08 16.80
C ARG A 725 23.69 18.73 17.44
N SER A 726 22.53 18.42 16.89
CA SER A 726 21.25 18.97 17.37
C SER A 726 20.81 18.27 18.66
N HIS A 727 20.04 19.00 19.47
CA HIS A 727 19.34 18.43 20.63
C HIS A 727 18.29 17.40 20.24
N GLY A 728 17.81 17.42 18.99
CA GLY A 728 16.87 16.41 18.47
C GLY A 728 17.54 15.29 17.69
N ILE A 729 18.87 15.12 17.73
CA ILE A 729 19.57 14.06 16.98
C ILE A 729 20.42 13.20 17.91
N GLY A 730 20.23 11.89 17.84
CA GLY A 730 21.05 10.83 18.45
C GLY A 730 21.24 9.68 17.47
N PHE A 731 21.26 8.44 17.96
CA PHE A 731 21.52 7.26 17.13
C PHE A 731 21.25 5.94 17.87
N ARG A 732 21.21 4.86 17.09
CA ARG A 732 21.31 3.46 17.54
C ARG A 732 22.33 2.71 16.68
N CYS A 733 22.81 1.56 17.14
CA CYS A 733 23.74 0.74 16.36
C CYS A 733 23.06 -0.49 15.74
N ALA A 734 23.69 -1.02 14.70
CA ALA A 734 23.35 -2.24 13.99
C ALA A 734 24.58 -3.14 13.84
N SER A 735 24.36 -4.44 13.69
CA SER A 735 25.39 -5.45 13.46
C SER A 735 24.88 -6.59 12.60
N ARG A 736 25.78 -7.46 12.14
CA ARG A 736 25.39 -8.71 11.49
C ARG A 736 25.01 -9.75 12.56
N PRO A 737 24.05 -10.64 12.31
CA PRO A 737 23.80 -11.77 13.19
C PRO A 737 25.02 -12.69 13.21
N SER A 738 25.25 -13.35 14.33
CA SER A 738 26.28 -14.39 14.41
C SER A 738 25.81 -15.64 13.68
N ASP A 739 26.63 -16.17 12.77
CA ASP A 739 26.32 -17.41 12.05
C ASP A 739 26.35 -18.62 13.01
N ALA A 740 25.43 -19.56 12.81
CA ALA A 740 25.36 -20.85 13.50
C ALA A 740 26.56 -21.80 13.23
N ARG A 741 27.67 -21.30 12.69
CA ARG A 741 28.89 -22.09 12.39
C ARG A 741 30.15 -21.33 12.80
N GLY A 742 30.50 -21.46 14.07
CA GLY A 742 31.86 -21.27 14.56
C GLY A 742 32.55 -22.62 14.77
N THR A 743 33.08 -23.23 13.71
CA THR A 743 34.28 -24.06 13.84
C THR A 743 35.37 -23.30 13.11
N GLY A 744 36.37 -22.88 13.89
CA GLY A 744 37.41 -21.96 13.44
C GLY A 744 38.15 -22.44 12.21
N ASP A 745 38.37 -21.51 11.28
CA ASP A 745 39.51 -21.58 10.38
C ASP A 745 40.52 -20.55 10.87
N SER A 746 41.51 -21.08 11.59
CA SER A 746 42.83 -20.49 11.71
C SER A 746 43.35 -20.10 10.33
N HIS A 747 43.79 -18.85 10.20
CA HIS A 747 44.68 -18.41 9.12
C HIS A 747 45.83 -19.41 8.92
N PRO A 748 46.11 -19.88 7.69
CA PRO A 748 47.46 -20.23 7.33
C PRO A 748 48.20 -18.95 6.97
N ALA A 749 49.35 -18.74 7.62
CA ALA A 749 50.34 -17.78 7.19
C ALA A 749 50.77 -18.06 5.74
N GLY A 750 50.91 -16.99 4.96
CA GLY A 750 51.49 -16.95 3.63
C GLY A 750 51.90 -15.53 3.30
#